data_AF-A0A8B9LE14-F1
#
_entry.id   AF-A0A8B9LE14-F1
#
_cell.length_a   1.000
_cell.length_b   1.000
_cell.length_c   1.000
_cell.angle_alpha   90.00
_cell.angle_beta   90.00
_cell.angle_gamma   90.00
#
_symmetry.space_group_name_H-M   'P 1'
#
loop_
_entity.id
_entity.type
_entity.pdbx_description
1 polymer ?
#
loop_
_entity_poly.entity_id
_entity_poly.type
_entity_poly.pdbx_seq_one_letter_code
_entity_poly.pdbx_strand_id
1 'polypeptide(L)'
;ISSDASRGEVSSLDPYPGDSGRMRGCKGSDISLRRRPVPRITYQAGEPYHISKREMEEMLARCRKDEVGEGENTTSKIMLFYSFSKQPAISQQHTDPASPTVATTPDPAPVTCSNKSLRRSCEMEQEYEDGRGFGIGVLVWGKLRGFSWWPGRIVSWWITGRSRAAEGTRWVMWFGDGKFSVVCVEKLLPLSSFSTAFHQPTYSKQPMYRRAIFEVLQTASTRAGKLFPVCVSNDDSDSRKNIELLTREMIEWASAGFLPTGAKGLEPPPAERSPYTEVYPEMWVEPEAAAYTAPKKPRKSSIEKPKIKEIIDEGTRERLVYEVRQKCRNIEDMCISCGSLNVSLEHPLFIGAMCQSCKNCFLECAYQYDDDGYQSYCTICCGGREVLMCGNNNCCRCFCVECVDLLVGTGSAQAAIREDPWNCYMCGSKNVFGLLRRRDDWTSRLQLFFANNHDQDFVSHPYLSHCSRAVCVCVSAFVCVCLLVLKDLGIQVERYVASEVCEDSVTVGMVRHQGRIIYVGDVRNVTRKHIQEWGPFDLVIGGSPCNDLSIVNPARKGLFEGTGRLFFEFYRLLHEARPKEGDDRPFFWLFENVVAMGVSDKRDISRFLECNPVMIDAKEVSAAHRARYFWGNLPGMNRPLSAMANDRLDLQDCLEHGRTAKFDKLRTITTRSNSIKQGKDQHFPVYMNNKEDILWCTEMERVFGFPVHYTDVSNMSRLARQRLLGRSWSVPVIRHLFAPLKEYFACL
;
A
#
# COMPACT_ATOMS: atom_id res chain seq x y z
N ILE A 1 85.60 4.70 11.06
CA ILE A 1 84.46 5.58 11.37
C ILE A 1 84.12 6.28 10.07
N SER A 2 82.87 6.16 9.61
CA SER A 2 82.33 6.68 8.33
C SER A 2 82.99 6.15 7.04
N SER A 3 82.16 5.59 6.16
CA SER A 3 82.47 5.26 4.77
C SER A 3 81.13 5.24 4.01
N ASP A 4 80.74 6.24 3.22
CA ASP A 4 81.31 6.76 1.98
C ASP A 4 80.78 6.03 0.72
N ALA A 5 80.63 6.82 -0.34
CA ALA A 5 80.48 6.47 -1.76
C ALA A 5 79.09 6.00 -2.26
N SER A 6 78.39 6.79 -3.11
CA SER A 6 78.54 6.91 -4.60
C SER A 6 77.72 5.84 -5.35
N ARG A 7 77.23 5.96 -6.59
CA ARG A 7 77.19 6.96 -7.67
C ARG A 7 76.34 6.33 -8.80
N GLY A 8 75.83 7.18 -9.70
CA GLY A 8 75.65 6.90 -11.13
C GLY A 8 74.25 6.43 -11.57
N GLU A 9 73.73 6.75 -12.75
CA GLU A 9 74.06 7.65 -13.88
C GLU A 9 72.82 7.55 -14.82
N VAL A 10 72.28 8.67 -15.37
CA VAL A 10 72.22 9.05 -16.81
C VAL A 10 71.39 8.07 -17.69
N SER A 11 70.40 8.42 -18.52
CA SER A 11 70.13 9.58 -19.40
C SER A 11 68.67 9.59 -19.93
N SER A 12 68.19 10.80 -20.23
CA SER A 12 67.22 11.25 -21.26
C SER A 12 66.81 10.32 -22.43
N LEU A 13 65.54 10.43 -22.87
CA LEU A 13 65.06 10.79 -24.23
C LEU A 13 63.57 10.41 -24.45
N ASP A 14 62.70 11.38 -24.77
CA ASP A 14 61.43 11.22 -25.52
C ASP A 14 61.74 10.78 -26.99
N PRO A 15 60.82 10.24 -27.86
CA PRO A 15 59.36 10.44 -27.94
C PRO A 15 58.50 9.18 -28.34
N TYR A 16 57.15 9.36 -28.38
CA TYR A 16 56.03 8.52 -28.90
C TYR A 16 56.29 7.59 -30.11
N PRO A 17 55.40 6.63 -30.52
CA PRO A 17 54.00 6.33 -30.10
C PRO A 17 53.68 4.83 -29.86
N GLY A 18 52.57 4.51 -29.18
CA GLY A 18 52.17 3.10 -29.02
C GLY A 18 50.88 2.84 -28.25
N ASP A 19 49.79 2.85 -29.01
CA ASP A 19 48.64 1.94 -28.90
C ASP A 19 47.46 2.22 -27.94
N SER A 20 46.28 2.20 -28.56
CA SER A 20 44.91 2.08 -28.03
C SER A 20 44.31 3.22 -27.18
N GLY A 21 43.79 4.21 -27.88
CA GLY A 21 42.81 5.15 -27.35
C GLY A 21 41.38 4.59 -27.24
N ARG A 22 40.67 5.20 -26.29
CA ARG A 22 39.25 5.62 -26.29
C ARG A 22 38.11 4.60 -26.09
N MET A 23 37.34 4.96 -25.06
CA MET A 23 35.88 4.98 -24.98
C MET A 23 35.13 3.66 -25.24
N ARG A 24 34.56 3.11 -24.17
CA ARG A 24 33.27 2.42 -24.25
C ARG A 24 32.34 2.93 -23.15
N GLY A 25 31.33 3.68 -23.57
CA GLY A 25 30.06 3.65 -22.88
C GLY A 25 29.44 2.26 -23.03
N CYS A 26 28.76 1.79 -21.98
CA CYS A 26 27.77 0.74 -22.13
C CYS A 26 26.74 0.85 -20.99
N LYS A 27 25.58 1.35 -21.38
CA LYS A 27 24.22 0.93 -21.00
C LYS A 27 24.17 -0.17 -19.92
N GLY A 28 23.59 0.18 -18.77
CA GLY A 28 23.17 -0.73 -17.73
C GLY A 28 21.75 -0.41 -17.28
N SER A 29 20.78 -0.84 -18.09
CA SER A 29 19.46 -1.36 -17.70
C SER A 29 18.71 -0.66 -16.56
N ASP A 30 17.94 0.36 -16.91
CA ASP A 30 16.74 0.75 -16.15
C ASP A 30 15.76 -0.45 -16.10
N ILE A 31 15.66 -1.08 -14.94
CA ILE A 31 14.53 -1.95 -14.59
C ILE A 31 13.75 -1.21 -13.50
N SER A 32 13.11 -0.11 -13.90
CA SER A 32 11.97 0.42 -13.15
C SER A 32 10.77 -0.48 -13.45
N LEU A 33 10.37 -1.29 -12.46
CA LEU A 33 9.17 -2.15 -12.50
C LEU A 33 7.86 -1.35 -12.37
N ARG A 34 7.85 -0.03 -12.62
CA ARG A 34 6.64 0.78 -12.63
C ARG A 34 6.58 1.55 -13.95
N ARG A 35 5.69 1.13 -14.84
CA ARG A 35 5.32 1.94 -16.02
C ARG A 35 4.81 3.28 -15.50
N ARG A 36 5.34 4.38 -16.04
CA ARG A 36 4.77 5.71 -15.83
C ARG A 36 3.30 5.70 -16.29
N PRO A 37 2.35 6.30 -15.54
CA PRO A 37 0.97 6.44 -15.99
C PRO A 37 0.93 7.15 -17.35
N VAL A 38 0.12 6.62 -18.27
CA VAL A 38 -0.09 7.24 -19.59
C VAL A 38 -1.11 8.37 -19.40
N PRO A 39 -0.88 9.58 -19.95
CA PRO A 39 -1.88 10.65 -19.93
C PRO A 39 -3.20 10.17 -20.53
N ARG A 40 -4.31 10.39 -19.83
CA ARG A 40 -5.66 10.02 -20.31
C ARG A 40 -6.25 11.13 -21.17
N ILE A 41 -7.09 10.74 -22.13
CA ILE A 41 -7.93 11.67 -22.90
C ILE A 41 -9.35 11.54 -22.36
N THR A 42 -9.94 12.65 -21.92
CA THR A 42 -11.30 12.70 -21.38
C THR A 42 -12.26 13.21 -22.44
N TYR A 43 -13.44 12.60 -22.51
CA TYR A 43 -14.54 13.10 -23.34
C TYR A 43 -15.71 13.46 -22.43
N GLN A 44 -16.14 14.70 -22.51
CA GLN A 44 -17.40 15.14 -21.94
C GLN A 44 -18.47 15.08 -23.02
N ALA A 45 -19.62 14.52 -22.66
CA ALA A 45 -20.81 14.53 -23.49
C ALA A 45 -21.10 15.92 -24.05
N GLY A 46 -21.38 16.02 -25.35
CA GLY A 46 -21.78 17.28 -25.99
C GLY A 46 -20.66 18.14 -26.57
N GLU A 47 -19.37 17.78 -26.40
CA GLU A 47 -18.28 18.47 -27.12
C GLU A 47 -18.15 17.95 -28.56
N PRO A 48 -18.30 18.81 -29.60
CA PRO A 48 -18.03 18.42 -30.97
C PRO A 48 -16.51 18.32 -31.22
N TYR A 49 -16.12 17.25 -31.92
CA TYR A 49 -14.78 16.91 -32.40
C TYR A 49 -13.76 18.06 -32.57
N HIS A 50 -12.52 17.78 -32.13
CA HIS A 50 -11.25 18.44 -32.47
C HIS A 50 -11.33 19.50 -33.57
N ILE A 51 -11.53 20.75 -33.19
CA ILE A 51 -11.20 21.90 -34.04
C ILE A 51 -9.68 22.04 -33.99
N SER A 52 -8.98 21.91 -35.12
CA SER A 52 -7.55 22.14 -35.14
C SER A 52 -7.26 23.59 -34.71
N LYS A 53 -6.12 23.82 -34.05
CA LYS A 53 -5.72 25.18 -33.60
C LYS A 53 -5.81 26.21 -34.75
N ARG A 54 -5.59 25.77 -35.98
CA ARG A 54 -5.70 26.57 -37.21
C ARG A 54 -7.14 26.90 -37.58
N GLU A 55 -8.07 25.96 -37.48
CA GLU A 55 -9.50 26.20 -37.72
C GLU A 55 -10.11 27.11 -36.64
N MET A 56 -9.65 26.99 -35.39
CA MET A 56 -10.05 27.88 -34.29
C MET A 56 -9.55 29.32 -34.51
N GLU A 57 -8.31 29.48 -34.99
CA GLU A 57 -7.76 30.78 -35.38
C GLU A 57 -8.51 31.39 -36.58
N GLU A 58 -8.94 30.58 -37.55
CA GLU A 58 -9.75 31.03 -38.68
C GLU A 58 -11.19 31.40 -38.29
N MET A 59 -11.80 30.69 -37.33
CA MET A 59 -13.11 31.03 -36.77
C MET A 59 -13.06 32.33 -35.96
N LEU A 60 -12.00 32.53 -35.17
CA LEU A 60 -11.74 33.78 -34.44
C LEU A 60 -11.42 34.96 -35.35
N ALA A 61 -10.89 34.71 -36.56
CA ALA A 61 -10.67 35.72 -37.58
C ALA A 61 -11.97 36.08 -38.33
N ARG A 62 -12.91 35.12 -38.48
CA ARG A 62 -14.25 35.36 -39.05
C ARG A 62 -15.15 36.12 -38.07
N CYS A 63 -15.18 35.74 -36.79
CA CYS A 63 -15.91 36.49 -35.76
C CYS A 63 -15.43 37.95 -35.61
N ARG A 64 -14.13 38.21 -35.81
CA ARG A 64 -13.58 39.58 -35.78
C ARG A 64 -13.96 40.45 -36.99
N LYS A 65 -14.51 39.86 -38.05
CA LYS A 65 -14.97 40.62 -39.24
C LYS A 65 -16.47 40.93 -39.21
N ASP A 66 -17.23 40.26 -38.35
CA ASP A 66 -18.71 40.38 -38.33
C ASP A 66 -19.23 41.26 -37.18
N GLU A 67 -18.38 42.01 -36.46
CA GLU A 67 -18.81 43.02 -35.49
C GLU A 67 -19.24 44.34 -36.17
N VAL A 68 -20.36 44.31 -36.90
CA VAL A 68 -21.25 45.47 -37.08
C VAL A 68 -22.70 44.96 -37.08
N GLY A 69 -23.32 44.88 -35.90
CA GLY A 69 -24.78 44.68 -35.79
C GLY A 69 -25.24 43.83 -34.60
N GLU A 70 -25.58 44.53 -33.50
CA GLU A 70 -26.55 44.20 -32.43
C GLU A 70 -26.55 42.81 -31.75
N GLY A 71 -26.34 42.82 -30.42
CA GLY A 71 -26.85 41.78 -29.51
C GLY A 71 -25.91 41.39 -28.36
N GLU A 72 -25.94 42.14 -27.25
CA GLU A 72 -25.25 41.81 -26.00
C GLU A 72 -25.90 40.60 -25.30
N ASN A 73 -25.16 39.47 -25.17
CA ASN A 73 -25.14 38.62 -23.95
C ASN A 73 -24.26 37.36 -24.02
N THR A 74 -23.55 37.09 -25.13
CA THR A 74 -22.78 35.83 -25.29
C THR A 74 -21.26 36.02 -25.14
N THR A 75 -20.76 37.25 -25.26
CA THR A 75 -19.32 37.55 -25.39
C THR A 75 -18.57 37.64 -24.05
N SER A 76 -19.27 37.96 -22.96
CA SER A 76 -18.64 38.14 -21.63
C SER A 76 -18.29 36.84 -20.91
N LYS A 77 -18.88 35.69 -21.30
CA LYS A 77 -18.55 34.37 -20.72
C LYS A 77 -17.28 33.75 -21.31
N ILE A 78 -16.91 34.11 -22.53
CA ILE A 78 -15.77 33.51 -23.25
C ILE A 78 -14.44 34.17 -22.85
N MET A 79 -14.43 35.48 -22.58
CA MET A 79 -13.20 36.19 -22.19
C MET A 79 -12.72 35.90 -20.76
N LEU A 80 -13.61 35.52 -19.83
CA LEU A 80 -13.22 35.24 -18.45
C LEU A 80 -12.48 33.88 -18.30
N PHE A 81 -12.68 32.97 -19.25
CA PHE A 81 -12.14 31.60 -19.20
C PHE A 81 -10.68 31.49 -19.66
N TYR A 82 -10.15 32.46 -20.42
CA TYR A 82 -8.88 32.30 -21.16
C TYR A 82 -7.64 32.99 -20.57
N SER A 83 -7.73 33.56 -19.36
CA SER A 83 -6.60 34.30 -18.75
C SER A 83 -5.66 33.45 -17.87
N PHE A 84 -5.90 32.15 -17.70
CA PHE A 84 -5.08 31.28 -16.83
C PHE A 84 -4.44 30.11 -17.59
N SER A 85 -3.58 30.38 -18.58
CA SER A 85 -2.54 29.42 -19.00
C SER A 85 -1.71 29.96 -20.17
N LYS A 86 -0.55 30.56 -19.89
CA LYS A 86 0.54 30.72 -20.87
C LYS A 86 1.90 30.58 -20.21
N GLN A 87 2.72 29.65 -20.72
CA GLN A 87 4.09 29.80 -21.29
C GLN A 87 4.90 28.46 -21.26
N PRO A 88 5.99 28.25 -22.05
CA PRO A 88 5.94 27.67 -23.40
C PRO A 88 6.81 26.40 -23.57
N ALA A 89 6.63 25.67 -24.70
CA ALA A 89 7.43 24.50 -25.09
C ALA A 89 8.32 24.78 -26.33
N ILE A 90 9.47 24.10 -26.41
CA ILE A 90 10.44 24.09 -27.53
C ILE A 90 10.43 22.70 -28.21
N SER A 91 10.77 22.73 -29.51
CA SER A 91 10.51 21.80 -30.63
C SER A 91 11.52 20.64 -30.83
N GLN A 92 11.14 19.71 -31.74
CA GLN A 92 11.94 18.83 -32.64
C GLN A 92 12.06 17.34 -32.26
N GLN A 93 12.12 16.34 -33.16
CA GLN A 93 11.74 16.07 -34.55
C GLN A 93 11.89 14.52 -34.75
N HIS A 94 11.29 13.95 -35.80
CA HIS A 94 11.12 12.51 -36.11
C HIS A 94 12.15 12.00 -37.14
N THR A 95 12.57 10.73 -37.10
CA THR A 95 12.91 9.87 -38.28
C THR A 95 13.23 8.40 -37.89
N ASP A 96 12.65 7.45 -38.62
CA ASP A 96 12.99 6.00 -38.79
C ASP A 96 13.99 5.82 -39.98
N PRO A 97 14.70 4.67 -40.25
CA PRO A 97 14.08 3.35 -40.58
C PRO A 97 14.92 2.02 -40.48
N ALA A 98 14.24 0.90 -40.79
CA ALA A 98 14.62 -0.31 -41.58
C ALA A 98 15.40 -1.54 -41.00
N SER A 99 14.88 -2.74 -41.36
CA SER A 99 15.33 -4.14 -41.11
C SER A 99 16.32 -4.70 -42.16
N PRO A 100 16.91 -5.91 -41.94
CA PRO A 100 16.67 -7.06 -42.87
C PRO A 100 16.69 -8.48 -42.23
N THR A 101 16.71 -9.53 -43.08
CA THR A 101 16.05 -10.86 -43.02
C THR A 101 17.00 -12.09 -43.15
N VAL A 102 16.45 -13.33 -43.04
CA VAL A 102 16.88 -14.70 -43.55
C VAL A 102 17.84 -15.51 -42.61
N ALA A 103 17.78 -16.84 -42.35
CA ALA A 103 17.49 -18.06 -43.13
C ALA A 103 17.12 -19.33 -42.27
N THR A 104 16.96 -20.49 -42.91
CA THR A 104 16.04 -21.63 -42.62
C THR A 104 16.74 -23.01 -42.39
N THR A 105 15.95 -24.02 -41.93
CA THR A 105 16.06 -25.53 -42.04
C THR A 105 16.86 -26.35 -40.99
N PRO A 106 16.65 -27.68 -40.83
CA PRO A 106 15.41 -28.53 -40.87
C PRO A 106 15.30 -29.57 -39.70
N ASP A 107 14.14 -30.26 -39.61
CA ASP A 107 13.72 -31.30 -38.63
C ASP A 107 14.25 -32.73 -38.94
N PRO A 108 14.22 -33.67 -37.95
CA PRO A 108 13.68 -35.01 -38.25
C PRO A 108 12.84 -35.72 -37.15
N ALA A 109 11.74 -36.32 -37.64
CA ALA A 109 11.03 -37.60 -37.40
C ALA A 109 10.86 -38.33 -36.01
N PRO A 110 9.75 -39.10 -35.81
CA PRO A 110 9.25 -39.55 -34.50
C PRO A 110 9.31 -41.08 -34.24
N VAL A 111 9.24 -41.50 -32.98
CA VAL A 111 9.09 -42.92 -32.56
C VAL A 111 8.00 -43.10 -31.49
N THR A 112 7.38 -44.28 -31.56
CA THR A 112 6.05 -44.79 -31.17
C THR A 112 5.74 -45.10 -29.69
N CYS A 113 4.46 -44.92 -29.33
CA CYS A 113 3.52 -45.73 -28.49
C CYS A 113 4.07 -46.59 -27.31
N SER A 114 3.52 -46.57 -26.09
CA SER A 114 2.35 -47.40 -25.70
C SER A 114 1.86 -47.20 -24.25
N ASN A 115 0.56 -47.49 -24.04
CA ASN A 115 -0.29 -47.36 -22.84
C ASN A 115 0.11 -48.15 -21.58
N LYS A 116 -0.35 -47.68 -20.40
CA LYS A 116 -1.02 -48.48 -19.33
C LYS A 116 -1.69 -47.62 -18.25
N SER A 117 -2.65 -48.24 -17.56
CA SER A 117 -3.90 -47.71 -16.97
C SER A 117 -3.93 -47.53 -15.43
N LEU A 118 -4.84 -46.65 -14.97
CA LEU A 118 -5.70 -46.70 -13.74
C LEU A 118 -5.08 -46.74 -12.33
N ARG A 119 -5.41 -45.75 -11.46
CA ARG A 119 -6.26 -45.86 -10.23
C ARG A 119 -6.28 -44.53 -9.42
N ARG A 120 -7.25 -44.40 -8.52
CA ARG A 120 -7.85 -43.20 -7.89
C ARG A 120 -7.43 -43.07 -6.40
N SER A 121 -7.04 -41.89 -5.92
CA SER A 121 -7.08 -41.47 -4.51
C SER A 121 -6.88 -39.94 -4.37
N CYS A 122 -7.59 -39.36 -3.41
CA CYS A 122 -7.61 -37.94 -3.06
C CYS A 122 -6.40 -37.65 -2.14
N GLU A 123 -5.52 -36.72 -2.51
CA GLU A 123 -4.38 -36.31 -1.68
C GLU A 123 -4.46 -34.80 -1.43
N MET A 124 -4.75 -34.41 -0.20
CA MET A 124 -4.27 -33.15 0.35
C MET A 124 -2.75 -33.28 0.46
N GLU A 125 -1.99 -32.59 -0.39
CA GLU A 125 -0.53 -32.55 -0.24
C GLU A 125 -0.18 -31.93 1.11
N GLN A 126 0.35 -32.75 2.03
CA GLN A 126 0.87 -32.30 3.31
C GLN A 126 2.11 -31.41 3.09
N GLU A 127 2.15 -30.25 3.74
CA GLU A 127 3.20 -29.25 3.57
C GLU A 127 4.56 -29.76 4.05
N TYR A 128 5.60 -29.61 3.22
CA TYR A 128 6.98 -30.06 3.45
C TYR A 128 7.20 -31.59 3.47
N GLU A 129 6.26 -32.37 2.93
CA GLU A 129 6.46 -33.81 2.65
C GLU A 129 7.11 -34.07 1.29
N ASP A 130 8.11 -33.25 0.93
CA ASP A 130 8.84 -33.34 -0.34
C ASP A 130 10.04 -34.32 -0.29
N GLY A 131 10.16 -35.12 0.77
CA GLY A 131 11.26 -36.06 1.00
C GLY A 131 12.62 -35.40 1.31
N ARG A 132 12.70 -34.06 1.40
CA ARG A 132 13.95 -33.32 1.64
C ARG A 132 14.22 -33.03 3.12
N GLY A 133 13.42 -33.59 4.03
CA GLY A 133 13.57 -33.43 5.49
C GLY A 133 13.04 -32.09 6.03
N PHE A 134 13.13 -31.90 7.35
CA PHE A 134 12.70 -30.69 8.08
C PHE A 134 11.21 -30.34 7.90
N GLY A 135 10.34 -31.10 8.58
CA GLY A 135 8.91 -30.83 8.67
C GLY A 135 8.55 -29.69 9.64
N ILE A 136 7.26 -29.33 9.68
CA ILE A 136 6.73 -28.28 10.56
C ILE A 136 7.04 -28.60 12.03
N GLY A 137 7.46 -27.59 12.79
CA GLY A 137 7.77 -27.68 14.22
C GLY A 137 9.20 -28.14 14.54
N VAL A 138 9.99 -28.59 13.56
CA VAL A 138 11.37 -29.05 13.77
C VAL A 138 12.28 -27.88 14.16
N LEU A 139 13.12 -28.07 15.19
CA LEU A 139 14.15 -27.11 15.60
C LEU A 139 15.40 -27.29 14.73
N VAL A 140 15.93 -26.19 14.21
CA VAL A 140 17.01 -26.17 13.22
C VAL A 140 18.06 -25.09 13.53
N TRP A 141 19.24 -25.29 12.99
CA TRP A 141 20.21 -24.23 12.73
C TRP A 141 20.08 -23.80 11.27
N GLY A 142 20.06 -22.49 11.02
CA GLY A 142 20.06 -21.96 9.67
C GLY A 142 21.26 -21.06 9.39
N LYS A 143 21.80 -21.16 8.17
CA LYS A 143 22.93 -20.34 7.72
C LYS A 143 22.48 -19.19 6.82
N LEU A 144 22.51 -17.97 7.35
CA LEU A 144 22.28 -16.74 6.58
C LEU A 144 23.61 -16.12 6.14
N ARG A 145 23.61 -15.46 4.97
CA ARG A 145 24.79 -14.78 4.43
C ARG A 145 25.21 -13.65 5.39
N GLY A 146 26.46 -13.66 5.84
CA GLY A 146 26.99 -12.65 6.77
C GLY A 146 26.71 -12.92 8.25
N PHE A 147 26.05 -14.03 8.60
CA PHE A 147 25.76 -14.40 9.99
C PHE A 147 26.38 -15.76 10.35
N SER A 148 26.64 -15.98 11.65
CA SER A 148 26.89 -17.33 12.19
C SER A 148 25.66 -18.22 12.01
N TRP A 149 25.81 -19.53 12.18
CA TRP A 149 24.65 -20.43 12.27
C TRP A 149 23.72 -19.94 13.38
N TRP A 150 22.44 -19.77 13.07
CA TRP A 150 21.46 -19.19 13.99
C TRP A 150 20.33 -20.19 14.28
N PRO A 151 19.84 -20.33 15.52
CA PRO A 151 18.77 -21.27 15.83
C PRO A 151 17.40 -20.77 15.38
N GLY A 152 16.56 -21.67 14.88
CA GLY A 152 15.20 -21.39 14.43
C GLY A 152 14.29 -22.61 14.51
N ARG A 153 13.02 -22.40 14.13
CA ARG A 153 11.98 -23.43 14.04
C ARG A 153 11.31 -23.39 12.68
N ILE A 154 11.08 -24.57 12.08
CA ILE A 154 10.33 -24.68 10.84
C ILE A 154 8.86 -24.40 11.12
N VAL A 155 8.28 -23.49 10.35
CA VAL A 155 6.89 -23.09 10.49
C VAL A 155 6.18 -23.20 9.15
N SER A 156 4.87 -23.32 9.21
CA SER A 156 4.07 -23.24 8.01
C SER A 156 4.01 -21.83 7.44
N TRP A 157 3.87 -21.71 6.11
CA TRP A 157 3.61 -20.44 5.45
C TRP A 157 2.34 -19.73 5.96
N TRP A 158 1.31 -20.45 6.43
CA TRP A 158 0.07 -19.84 6.97
C TRP A 158 0.38 -18.89 8.14
N ILE A 159 1.28 -19.30 9.04
CA ILE A 159 1.67 -18.52 10.23
C ILE A 159 2.49 -17.28 9.84
N THR A 160 3.13 -17.30 8.66
CA THR A 160 3.92 -16.16 8.18
C THR A 160 3.08 -15.08 7.51
N GLY A 161 1.83 -15.38 7.12
CA GLY A 161 1.00 -14.49 6.30
C GLY A 161 1.59 -14.20 4.91
N ARG A 162 2.44 -15.10 4.40
CA ARG A 162 3.17 -14.96 3.12
C ARG A 162 2.97 -16.19 2.23
N SER A 163 3.42 -16.12 0.98
CA SER A 163 3.28 -17.21 0.01
C SER A 163 3.99 -18.50 0.42
N ARG A 164 3.49 -19.65 -0.09
CA ARG A 164 4.10 -20.97 0.06
C ARG A 164 5.59 -20.92 -0.30
N ALA A 165 6.41 -21.57 0.53
CA ALA A 165 7.84 -21.69 0.23
C ALA A 165 8.04 -22.50 -1.06
N ALA A 166 8.99 -22.09 -1.90
CA ALA A 166 9.34 -22.85 -3.10
C ALA A 166 9.86 -24.24 -2.72
N GLU A 167 9.77 -25.20 -3.64
CA GLU A 167 10.28 -26.55 -3.43
C GLU A 167 11.78 -26.51 -3.04
N GLY A 168 12.18 -27.30 -2.04
CA GLY A 168 13.55 -27.28 -1.49
C GLY A 168 13.86 -26.09 -0.57
N THR A 169 12.85 -25.30 -0.17
CA THR A 169 12.98 -24.26 0.85
C THR A 169 11.98 -24.45 1.99
N ARG A 170 12.27 -23.85 3.15
CA ARG A 170 11.42 -23.88 4.35
C ARG A 170 11.28 -22.48 4.94
N TRP A 171 10.11 -22.18 5.48
CA TRP A 171 9.95 -21.03 6.36
C TRP A 171 10.54 -21.33 7.73
N VAL A 172 11.49 -20.49 8.16
CA VAL A 172 12.16 -20.56 9.45
C VAL A 172 11.78 -19.34 10.27
N MET A 173 11.21 -19.56 11.46
CA MET A 173 11.07 -18.55 12.51
C MET A 173 12.33 -18.56 13.38
N TRP A 174 13.01 -17.42 13.51
CA TRP A 174 14.28 -17.32 14.25
C TRP A 174 14.05 -17.04 15.73
N PHE A 175 14.77 -17.77 16.60
CA PHE A 175 14.78 -17.46 18.03
C PHE A 175 15.57 -16.17 18.30
N GLY A 176 15.21 -15.45 19.36
CA GLY A 176 15.77 -14.15 19.75
C GLY A 176 14.96 -12.95 19.27
N ASP A 177 14.66 -12.86 17.97
CA ASP A 177 13.92 -11.72 17.38
C ASP A 177 12.56 -12.08 16.73
N GLY A 178 12.24 -13.37 16.61
CA GLY A 178 10.95 -13.86 16.12
C GLY A 178 10.71 -13.62 14.62
N LYS A 179 11.71 -13.19 13.85
CA LYS A 179 11.54 -12.93 12.41
C LYS A 179 11.43 -14.22 11.61
N PHE A 180 10.90 -14.09 10.40
CA PHE A 180 10.73 -15.19 9.45
C PHE A 180 11.63 -15.01 8.23
N SER A 181 12.27 -16.09 7.79
CA SER A 181 13.00 -16.14 6.53
C SER A 181 12.71 -17.43 5.79
N VAL A 182 12.74 -17.37 4.45
CA VAL A 182 12.81 -18.57 3.61
C VAL A 182 14.26 -19.03 3.52
N VAL A 183 14.52 -20.28 3.86
CA VAL A 183 15.87 -20.87 3.87
C VAL A 183 15.90 -22.14 3.02
N CYS A 184 16.89 -22.26 2.15
CA CYS A 184 17.15 -23.49 1.39
C CYS A 184 17.48 -24.63 2.35
N VAL A 185 16.97 -25.84 2.08
CA VAL A 185 17.23 -27.03 2.91
C VAL A 185 18.73 -27.30 3.10
N GLU A 186 19.55 -27.04 2.09
CA GLU A 186 21.01 -27.17 2.13
C GLU A 186 21.70 -26.24 3.14
N LYS A 187 21.02 -25.18 3.59
CA LYS A 187 21.50 -24.21 4.58
C LYS A 187 20.89 -24.46 5.96
N LEU A 188 20.26 -25.62 6.17
CA LEU A 188 19.69 -26.05 7.42
C LEU A 188 20.46 -27.24 8.00
N LEU A 189 20.64 -27.23 9.32
CA LEU A 189 21.10 -28.38 10.10
C LEU A 189 20.09 -28.66 11.21
N PRO A 190 19.91 -29.92 11.65
CA PRO A 190 19.08 -30.21 12.81
C PRO A 190 19.69 -29.60 14.07
N LEU A 191 18.85 -29.20 15.04
CA LEU A 191 19.35 -28.63 16.31
C LEU A 191 20.32 -29.58 17.03
N SER A 192 20.17 -30.90 16.84
CA SER A 192 21.06 -31.93 17.39
C SER A 192 22.53 -31.77 16.99
N SER A 193 22.83 -31.07 15.89
CA SER A 193 24.20 -30.69 15.48
C SER A 193 24.76 -29.49 16.28
N PHE A 194 24.36 -29.35 17.55
CA PHE A 194 24.68 -28.20 18.38
C PHE A 194 26.19 -27.97 18.52
N SER A 195 26.97 -29.02 18.78
CA SER A 195 28.43 -28.94 18.94
C SER A 195 29.17 -28.40 17.71
N THR A 196 28.61 -28.61 16.50
CA THR A 196 29.20 -28.14 15.24
C THR A 196 28.71 -26.74 14.85
N ALA A 197 27.43 -26.43 15.11
CA ALA A 197 26.81 -25.18 14.67
C ALA A 197 26.96 -24.03 15.69
N PHE A 198 27.08 -24.34 16.98
CA PHE A 198 27.19 -23.33 18.03
C PHE A 198 28.49 -22.54 17.94
N HIS A 199 28.37 -21.22 17.78
CA HIS A 199 29.52 -20.34 17.62
C HIS A 199 29.82 -19.52 18.88
N GLN A 200 30.76 -20.02 19.70
CA GLN A 200 31.19 -19.38 20.97
C GLN A 200 31.58 -17.89 20.84
N PRO A 201 32.33 -17.44 19.80
CA PRO A 201 32.67 -16.02 19.68
C PRO A 201 31.46 -15.11 19.46
N THR A 202 30.42 -15.59 18.78
CA THR A 202 29.17 -14.83 18.57
C THR A 202 28.35 -14.80 19.85
N TYR A 203 28.30 -15.93 20.59
CA TYR A 203 27.70 -15.98 21.91
C TYR A 203 28.32 -14.96 22.86
N SER A 204 29.65 -14.87 22.93
CA SER A 204 30.30 -13.89 23.80
C SER A 204 30.10 -12.43 23.38
N LYS A 205 29.88 -12.13 22.09
CA LYS A 205 29.83 -10.73 21.60
C LYS A 205 28.41 -10.20 21.34
N GLN A 206 27.43 -11.06 21.06
CA GLN A 206 26.09 -10.64 20.63
C GLN A 206 25.00 -11.03 21.64
N PRO A 207 24.39 -10.06 22.36
CA PRO A 207 23.32 -10.33 23.33
C PRO A 207 22.11 -11.03 22.72
N MET A 208 21.78 -10.69 21.48
CA MET A 208 20.66 -11.29 20.75
C MET A 208 20.90 -12.77 20.44
N TYR A 209 22.14 -13.16 20.14
CA TYR A 209 22.50 -14.56 19.95
C TYR A 209 22.41 -15.34 21.27
N ARG A 210 22.86 -14.75 22.40
CA ARG A 210 22.70 -15.38 23.72
C ARG A 210 21.24 -15.66 24.04
N ARG A 211 20.37 -14.67 23.79
CA ARG A 211 18.92 -14.81 23.97
C ARG A 211 18.33 -15.90 23.07
N ALA A 212 18.72 -15.94 21.79
CA ALA A 212 18.28 -16.96 20.86
C ALA A 212 18.67 -18.38 21.30
N ILE A 213 19.90 -18.54 21.82
CA ILE A 213 20.39 -19.82 22.36
C ILE A 213 19.62 -20.22 23.62
N PHE A 214 19.34 -19.29 24.53
CA PHE A 214 18.52 -19.58 25.70
C PHE A 214 17.10 -20.04 25.33
N GLU A 215 16.41 -19.31 24.44
CA GLU A 215 15.03 -19.62 24.04
C GLU A 215 14.91 -20.97 23.32
N VAL A 216 15.85 -21.28 22.41
CA VAL A 216 15.84 -22.58 21.71
C VAL A 216 16.15 -23.73 22.66
N LEU A 217 17.06 -23.54 23.63
CA LEU A 217 17.40 -24.56 24.61
C LEU A 217 16.29 -24.77 25.63
N GLN A 218 15.53 -23.74 25.98
CA GLN A 218 14.34 -23.86 26.83
C GLN A 218 13.22 -24.65 26.12
N THR A 219 13.05 -24.40 24.82
CA THR A 219 12.13 -25.18 23.99
C THR A 219 12.60 -26.64 23.89
N ALA A 220 13.89 -26.86 23.68
CA ALA A 220 14.50 -28.18 23.63
C ALA A 220 14.39 -28.95 24.96
N SER A 221 14.64 -28.28 26.09
CA SER A 221 14.55 -28.89 27.43
C SER A 221 13.14 -29.33 27.76
N THR A 222 12.15 -28.52 27.38
CA THR A 222 10.73 -28.83 27.51
C THR A 222 10.37 -30.08 26.70
N ARG A 223 10.80 -30.16 25.43
CA ARG A 223 10.55 -31.33 24.57
C ARG A 223 11.26 -32.60 25.07
N ALA A 224 12.48 -32.46 25.59
CA ALA A 224 13.27 -33.56 26.11
C ALA A 224 12.89 -33.98 27.55
N GLY A 225 11.95 -33.27 28.19
CA GLY A 225 11.60 -33.49 29.60
C GLY A 225 12.77 -33.24 30.57
N LYS A 226 13.79 -32.46 30.16
CA LYS A 226 14.97 -32.15 30.97
C LYS A 226 14.66 -30.94 31.84
N LEU A 227 14.51 -31.17 33.14
CA LEU A 227 14.31 -30.10 34.11
C LEU A 227 15.66 -29.48 34.50
N PHE A 228 15.70 -28.14 34.51
CA PHE A 228 16.81 -27.37 35.08
C PHE A 228 16.28 -26.57 36.27
N PRO A 229 16.95 -26.57 37.45
CA PRO A 229 16.44 -25.89 38.64
C PRO A 229 16.37 -24.37 38.45
N VAL A 230 15.20 -23.77 38.67
CA VAL A 230 15.04 -22.30 38.71
C VAL A 230 15.23 -21.86 40.16
N CYS A 231 16.37 -21.23 40.47
CA CYS A 231 16.60 -20.65 41.80
C CYS A 231 15.86 -19.30 41.89
N VAL A 232 14.80 -19.23 42.70
CA VAL A 232 14.02 -18.00 42.92
C VAL A 232 14.68 -17.23 44.07
N SER A 233 15.45 -16.17 43.75
CA SER A 233 15.94 -15.21 44.73
C SER A 233 15.44 -13.80 44.37
N ASN A 234 14.85 -13.10 45.35
CA ASN A 234 14.16 -11.81 45.21
C ASN A 234 15.09 -10.59 45.01
N ASP A 235 16.28 -10.76 44.44
CA ASP A 235 17.22 -9.66 44.15
C ASP A 235 17.61 -9.63 42.65
N ASP A 236 17.42 -8.47 42.01
CA ASP A 236 17.57 -8.26 40.55
C ASP A 236 19.01 -8.40 40.04
N SER A 237 20.02 -8.22 40.91
CA SER A 237 21.44 -8.40 40.54
C SER A 237 21.88 -9.86 40.50
N ASP A 238 21.26 -10.74 41.30
CA ASP A 238 21.57 -12.17 41.34
C ASP A 238 20.82 -12.96 40.26
N SER A 239 19.64 -12.49 39.87
CA SER A 239 18.82 -13.09 38.81
C SER A 239 19.56 -13.21 37.47
N ARG A 240 20.37 -12.21 37.10
CA ARG A 240 21.09 -12.19 35.82
C ARG A 240 22.26 -13.18 35.79
N LYS A 241 22.96 -13.34 36.93
CA LYS A 241 24.03 -14.36 37.10
C LYS A 241 23.45 -15.77 37.13
N ASN A 242 22.29 -15.95 37.76
CA ASN A 242 21.59 -17.23 37.82
C ASN A 242 21.12 -17.70 36.42
N ILE A 243 20.58 -16.79 35.59
CA ILE A 243 20.21 -17.11 34.20
C ILE A 243 21.43 -17.46 33.35
N GLU A 244 22.57 -16.77 33.55
CA GLU A 244 23.80 -17.07 32.82
C GLU A 244 24.41 -18.43 33.21
N LEU A 245 24.35 -18.79 34.50
CA LEU A 245 24.75 -20.10 35.01
C LEU A 245 23.86 -21.22 34.44
N LEU A 246 22.54 -21.01 34.49
CA LEU A 246 21.53 -21.91 33.94
C LEU A 246 21.74 -22.13 32.43
N THR A 247 21.96 -21.05 31.68
CA THR A 247 22.19 -21.14 30.24
C THR A 247 23.48 -21.91 29.93
N ARG A 248 24.52 -21.79 30.76
CA ARG A 248 25.76 -22.56 30.61
C ARG A 248 25.53 -24.06 30.78
N GLU A 249 24.77 -24.47 31.79
CA GLU A 249 24.40 -25.89 31.99
C GLU A 249 23.58 -26.44 30.82
N MET A 250 22.67 -25.63 30.27
CA MET A 250 21.90 -26.00 29.08
C MET A 250 22.78 -26.14 27.83
N ILE A 251 23.80 -25.27 27.67
CA ILE A 251 24.77 -25.34 26.57
C ILE A 251 25.66 -26.58 26.69
N GLU A 252 26.10 -26.93 27.90
CA GLU A 252 26.87 -28.16 28.14
C GLU A 252 26.03 -29.40 27.81
N TRP A 253 24.77 -29.43 28.26
CA TRP A 253 23.81 -30.49 27.93
C TRP A 253 23.58 -30.63 26.41
N ALA A 254 23.40 -29.51 25.71
CA ALA A 254 23.22 -29.51 24.26
C ALA A 254 24.51 -29.93 23.51
N SER A 255 25.68 -29.51 24.00
CA SER A 255 26.98 -29.89 23.46
C SER A 255 27.30 -31.36 23.68
N ALA A 256 26.79 -31.96 24.75
CA ALA A 256 26.81 -33.39 25.04
C ALA A 256 25.77 -34.19 24.23
N GLY A 257 25.06 -33.56 23.28
CA GLY A 257 24.15 -34.23 22.36
C GLY A 257 22.74 -34.44 22.90
N PHE A 258 22.28 -33.64 23.87
CA PHE A 258 20.92 -33.67 24.43
C PHE A 258 20.56 -34.98 25.16
N LEU A 259 21.52 -35.61 25.82
CA LEU A 259 21.30 -36.86 26.58
C LEU A 259 20.35 -36.66 27.79
N PRO A 260 19.53 -37.66 28.16
CA PRO A 260 19.52 -39.05 27.68
C PRO A 260 18.66 -39.29 26.43
N THR A 261 17.74 -38.38 26.09
CA THR A 261 16.81 -38.55 24.96
C THR A 261 17.47 -38.37 23.60
N GLY A 262 18.60 -37.68 23.55
CA GLY A 262 19.32 -37.36 22.32
C GLY A 262 18.47 -36.55 21.35
N ALA A 263 18.77 -36.67 20.05
CA ALA A 263 18.04 -35.98 18.99
C ALA A 263 16.54 -36.30 18.95
N LYS A 264 16.14 -37.49 19.40
CA LYS A 264 14.72 -37.92 19.44
C LYS A 264 13.89 -37.07 20.40
N GLY A 265 14.50 -36.58 21.49
CA GLY A 265 13.84 -35.69 22.45
C GLY A 265 13.58 -34.28 21.94
N LEU A 266 14.06 -33.92 20.75
CA LEU A 266 13.88 -32.59 20.14
C LEU A 266 12.73 -32.55 19.14
N GLU A 267 12.17 -33.71 18.80
CA GLU A 267 11.08 -33.79 17.84
C GLU A 267 9.86 -32.97 18.29
N PRO A 268 9.17 -32.30 17.36
CA PRO A 268 7.99 -31.52 17.70
C PRO A 268 6.87 -32.42 18.28
N PRO A 269 6.11 -31.96 19.28
CA PRO A 269 4.90 -32.65 19.72
C PRO A 269 3.84 -32.66 18.61
N PRO A 270 2.87 -33.60 18.62
CA PRO A 270 1.85 -33.72 17.58
C PRO A 270 1.08 -32.43 17.29
N ALA A 271 0.78 -31.63 18.32
CA ALA A 271 0.12 -30.33 18.20
C ALA A 271 0.94 -29.28 17.43
N GLU A 272 2.27 -29.39 17.40
CA GLU A 272 3.15 -28.51 16.62
C GLU A 272 3.41 -29.02 15.20
N ARG A 273 2.96 -30.24 14.85
CA ARG A 273 3.13 -30.86 13.52
C ARG A 273 1.95 -30.57 12.57
N SER A 274 0.79 -30.16 13.10
CA SER A 274 -0.42 -29.88 12.33
C SER A 274 -0.93 -28.47 12.65
N PRO A 275 -1.08 -27.56 11.66
CA PRO A 275 -1.67 -26.24 11.89
C PRO A 275 -3.22 -26.28 12.05
N TYR A 276 -3.86 -27.46 12.07
CA TYR A 276 -5.33 -27.61 11.94
C TYR A 276 -6.03 -28.32 13.10
N THR A 277 -5.36 -28.60 14.22
CA THR A 277 -5.99 -29.35 15.32
C THR A 277 -6.09 -28.46 16.56
N GLU A 278 -7.34 -28.12 16.91
CA GLU A 278 -7.83 -27.39 18.09
C GLU A 278 -7.99 -25.86 17.95
N VAL A 279 -9.12 -25.20 18.22
CA VAL A 279 -10.54 -25.51 18.48
C VAL A 279 -11.28 -24.17 18.25
N TYR A 280 -12.28 -24.13 17.37
CA TYR A 280 -13.44 -23.25 17.50
C TYR A 280 -14.52 -24.07 18.23
N PRO A 281 -15.06 -23.66 19.39
CA PRO A 281 -16.29 -24.27 19.89
C PRO A 281 -17.48 -23.72 19.10
N GLU A 282 -18.10 -24.63 18.36
CA GLU A 282 -19.52 -24.73 17.96
C GLU A 282 -20.19 -23.46 17.43
N MET A 283 -20.81 -23.45 16.27
CA MET A 283 -21.78 -24.41 15.73
C MET A 283 -22.13 -23.80 14.37
N TRP A 284 -22.18 -24.54 13.27
CA TRP A 284 -23.11 -24.32 12.16
C TRP A 284 -22.84 -25.43 11.14
N VAL A 285 -23.74 -26.41 11.20
CA VAL A 285 -23.89 -27.48 10.23
C VAL A 285 -24.36 -26.83 8.92
N GLU A 286 -23.62 -27.03 7.82
CA GLU A 286 -24.21 -26.90 6.49
C GLU A 286 -24.44 -28.28 5.88
N PRO A 287 -25.66 -28.56 5.37
CA PRO A 287 -25.98 -29.77 4.63
C PRO A 287 -25.28 -29.81 3.27
N GLU A 288 -24.72 -30.99 3.00
CA GLU A 288 -24.54 -31.65 1.72
C GLU A 288 -24.58 -30.82 0.42
N ALA A 289 -23.40 -30.78 -0.18
CA ALA A 289 -23.12 -30.44 -1.56
C ALA A 289 -24.08 -31.09 -2.58
N ALA A 290 -24.70 -30.25 -3.41
CA ALA A 290 -25.07 -30.65 -4.76
C ALA A 290 -23.81 -30.59 -5.64
N ALA A 291 -23.30 -31.78 -5.93
CA ALA A 291 -22.12 -32.07 -6.72
C ALA A 291 -22.12 -31.42 -8.10
N TYR A 292 -21.01 -30.80 -8.50
CA TYR A 292 -20.56 -30.83 -9.89
C TYR A 292 -19.03 -30.99 -9.99
N THR A 293 -18.67 -31.92 -10.86
CA THR A 293 -17.37 -32.56 -11.04
C THR A 293 -16.40 -31.70 -11.84
N ALA A 294 -15.15 -31.66 -11.40
CA ALA A 294 -14.05 -31.02 -12.13
C ALA A 294 -13.65 -31.83 -13.38
N PRO A 295 -13.43 -31.19 -14.55
CA PRO A 295 -12.88 -31.85 -15.72
C PRO A 295 -11.36 -32.04 -15.57
N LYS A 296 -10.90 -33.28 -15.79
CA LYS A 296 -9.49 -33.67 -15.80
C LYS A 296 -8.72 -32.89 -16.88
N LYS A 297 -7.59 -32.27 -16.51
CA LYS A 297 -6.58 -31.74 -17.45
C LYS A 297 -5.30 -32.60 -17.48
N PRO A 298 -4.57 -32.57 -18.61
CA PRO A 298 -3.71 -33.65 -19.07
C PRO A 298 -2.26 -33.51 -18.59
N ARG A 299 -1.57 -34.65 -18.49
CA ARG A 299 -0.12 -34.78 -18.26
C ARG A 299 0.68 -33.98 -19.29
N LYS A 300 1.62 -33.14 -18.83
CA LYS A 300 2.69 -32.56 -19.67
C LYS A 300 3.99 -33.33 -19.44
N SER A 301 4.48 -33.99 -20.49
CA SER A 301 5.89 -34.36 -20.63
C SER A 301 6.71 -33.11 -20.98
N SER A 302 7.94 -33.11 -20.49
CA SER A 302 8.96 -32.07 -20.64
C SER A 302 9.39 -31.92 -22.11
N ILE A 303 8.93 -30.85 -22.73
CA ILE A 303 9.62 -30.17 -23.84
C ILE A 303 9.63 -28.71 -23.41
N GLU A 304 10.82 -28.08 -23.42
CA GLU A 304 10.97 -26.65 -23.17
C GLU A 304 9.98 -25.90 -24.06
N LYS A 305 8.89 -25.43 -23.47
CA LYS A 305 8.04 -24.44 -24.10
C LYS A 305 8.71 -23.09 -23.89
N PRO A 306 8.79 -22.25 -24.93
CA PRO A 306 9.25 -20.88 -24.75
C PRO A 306 8.39 -20.25 -23.66
N LYS A 307 8.99 -19.42 -22.81
CA LYS A 307 8.26 -18.59 -21.85
C LYS A 307 7.34 -17.67 -22.65
N ILE A 308 6.13 -18.13 -22.94
CA ILE A 308 5.03 -17.27 -23.33
C ILE A 308 4.76 -16.47 -22.06
N LYS A 309 5.33 -15.25 -21.98
CA LYS A 309 4.53 -14.14 -21.44
C LYS A 309 3.17 -14.31 -22.11
N GLU A 310 2.11 -14.56 -21.35
CA GLU A 310 0.76 -14.30 -21.88
C GLU A 310 0.75 -12.80 -22.18
N ILE A 311 1.25 -12.46 -23.36
CA ILE A 311 0.83 -11.30 -24.10
C ILE A 311 -0.65 -11.62 -24.31
N ILE A 312 -1.49 -11.03 -23.47
CA ILE A 312 -2.91 -10.94 -23.79
C ILE A 312 -2.90 -10.20 -25.13
N ASP A 313 -3.07 -10.97 -26.21
CA ASP A 313 -3.11 -10.44 -27.56
C ASP A 313 -4.29 -9.47 -27.63
N GLU A 314 -4.07 -8.32 -28.27
CA GLU A 314 -4.97 -7.16 -28.26
C GLU A 314 -6.38 -7.54 -28.77
N GLY A 315 -6.49 -8.59 -29.60
CA GLY A 315 -7.74 -9.16 -30.10
C GLY A 315 -8.35 -10.32 -29.28
N THR A 316 -7.69 -10.83 -28.22
CA THR A 316 -8.20 -11.98 -27.45
C THR A 316 -9.50 -11.63 -26.72
N ARG A 317 -9.53 -10.44 -26.09
CA ARG A 317 -10.71 -9.96 -25.37
C ARG A 317 -11.88 -9.76 -26.32
N GLU A 318 -11.64 -9.17 -27.49
CA GLU A 318 -12.66 -8.94 -28.52
C GLU A 318 -13.27 -10.24 -29.04
N ARG A 319 -12.41 -11.22 -29.36
CA ARG A 319 -12.83 -12.56 -29.80
C ARG A 319 -13.69 -13.26 -28.76
N LEU A 320 -13.29 -13.25 -27.49
CA LEU A 320 -14.05 -13.89 -26.42
C LEU A 320 -15.40 -13.21 -26.20
N VAL A 321 -15.45 -11.88 -26.27
CA VAL A 321 -16.71 -11.13 -26.21
C VAL A 321 -17.61 -11.46 -27.41
N TYR A 322 -17.04 -11.63 -28.61
CA TYR A 322 -17.79 -12.09 -29.78
C TYR A 322 -18.37 -13.50 -29.56
N GLU A 323 -17.61 -14.44 -29.02
CA GLU A 323 -18.09 -15.79 -28.65
C GLU A 323 -19.26 -15.73 -27.65
N VAL A 324 -19.22 -14.80 -26.69
CA VAL A 324 -20.33 -14.56 -25.75
C VAL A 324 -21.57 -14.04 -26.47
N ARG A 325 -21.43 -13.10 -27.42
CA ARG A 325 -22.56 -12.61 -28.24
C ARG A 325 -23.19 -13.73 -29.08
N GLN A 326 -22.37 -14.65 -29.59
CA GLN A 326 -22.81 -15.83 -30.32
C GLN A 326 -23.35 -16.96 -29.41
N LYS A 327 -23.44 -16.71 -28.09
CA LYS A 327 -23.88 -17.69 -27.08
C LYS A 327 -23.02 -18.97 -27.05
N CYS A 328 -21.78 -18.89 -27.51
CA CYS A 328 -20.82 -20.00 -27.47
C CYS A 328 -20.06 -20.08 -26.14
N ARG A 329 -20.17 -19.04 -25.29
CA ARG A 329 -19.48 -18.92 -24.00
C ARG A 329 -20.30 -18.07 -23.04
N ASN A 330 -20.23 -18.34 -21.73
CA ASN A 330 -20.83 -17.45 -20.73
C ASN A 330 -19.88 -16.31 -20.37
N ILE A 331 -20.43 -15.12 -20.13
CA ILE A 331 -19.64 -13.94 -19.73
C ILE A 331 -18.94 -14.14 -18.37
N GLU A 332 -19.45 -15.04 -17.54
CA GLU A 332 -18.90 -15.41 -16.23
C GLU A 332 -17.70 -16.38 -16.33
N ASP A 333 -17.39 -16.90 -17.53
CA ASP A 333 -16.23 -17.78 -17.76
C ASP A 333 -14.99 -17.01 -18.22
N MET A 334 -15.07 -15.68 -18.34
CA MET A 334 -13.96 -14.84 -18.76
C MET A 334 -13.85 -13.57 -17.91
N CYS A 335 -12.61 -13.10 -17.74
CA CYS A 335 -12.35 -11.84 -17.06
C CYS A 335 -12.89 -10.69 -17.92
N ILE A 336 -13.96 -10.02 -17.49
CA ILE A 336 -14.55 -8.93 -18.28
C ILE A 336 -13.64 -7.70 -18.34
N SER A 337 -12.68 -7.57 -17.42
CA SER A 337 -11.70 -6.48 -17.38
C SER A 337 -10.57 -6.63 -18.41
N CYS A 338 -10.03 -7.84 -18.62
CA CYS A 338 -8.85 -8.04 -19.50
C CYS A 338 -8.97 -9.18 -20.52
N GLY A 339 -10.04 -9.97 -20.51
CA GLY A 339 -10.21 -11.13 -21.40
C GLY A 339 -9.43 -12.40 -20.99
N SER A 340 -8.79 -12.43 -19.82
CA SER A 340 -8.16 -13.66 -19.32
C SER A 340 -9.19 -14.73 -18.99
N LEU A 341 -8.90 -15.98 -19.35
CA LEU A 341 -9.70 -17.15 -18.97
C LEU A 341 -9.30 -17.72 -17.60
N ASN A 342 -8.23 -17.20 -16.97
CA ASN A 342 -7.79 -17.62 -15.65
C ASN A 342 -8.54 -16.85 -14.55
N VAL A 343 -9.85 -17.08 -14.50
CA VAL A 343 -10.75 -16.40 -13.56
C VAL A 343 -10.79 -17.10 -12.21
N SER A 344 -10.89 -16.31 -11.15
CA SER A 344 -10.96 -16.83 -9.78
C SER A 344 -12.03 -16.16 -8.93
N LEU A 345 -12.59 -15.04 -9.42
CA LEU A 345 -13.56 -14.20 -8.72
C LEU A 345 -14.62 -13.72 -9.69
N GLU A 346 -15.73 -13.25 -9.14
CA GLU A 346 -16.72 -12.48 -9.88
C GLU A 346 -16.38 -10.99 -9.85
N HIS A 347 -16.66 -10.27 -10.94
CA HIS A 347 -16.50 -8.82 -10.96
C HIS A 347 -17.51 -8.17 -9.99
N PRO A 348 -17.09 -7.26 -9.09
CA PRO A 348 -17.95 -6.79 -8.01
C PRO A 348 -19.14 -5.95 -8.49
N LEU A 349 -18.97 -5.18 -9.57
CA LEU A 349 -19.98 -4.23 -10.06
C LEU A 349 -20.93 -4.78 -11.14
N PHE A 350 -20.45 -5.71 -11.97
CA PHE A 350 -21.12 -6.16 -13.19
C PHE A 350 -21.10 -7.69 -13.27
N ILE A 351 -22.07 -8.26 -13.96
CA ILE A 351 -22.12 -9.70 -14.25
C ILE A 351 -20.95 -10.05 -15.16
N GLY A 352 -20.19 -11.07 -14.76
CA GLY A 352 -18.94 -11.46 -15.39
C GLY A 352 -17.86 -11.80 -14.36
N ALA A 353 -16.79 -12.43 -14.81
CA ALA A 353 -15.70 -12.85 -13.94
C ALA A 353 -14.52 -11.87 -13.95
N MET A 354 -13.59 -12.11 -13.03
CA MET A 354 -12.38 -11.33 -12.81
C MET A 354 -11.21 -12.28 -12.48
N CYS A 355 -10.05 -12.05 -13.10
CA CYS A 355 -8.82 -12.76 -12.76
C CYS A 355 -8.10 -12.08 -11.58
N GLN A 356 -7.20 -12.81 -10.91
CA GLN A 356 -6.49 -12.28 -9.73
C GLN A 356 -5.66 -11.01 -10.03
N SER A 357 -5.08 -10.89 -11.23
CA SER A 357 -4.34 -9.69 -11.61
C SER A 357 -5.24 -8.46 -11.71
N CYS A 358 -6.45 -8.63 -12.28
CA CYS A 358 -7.43 -7.55 -12.36
C CYS A 358 -8.00 -7.21 -10.98
N LYS A 359 -8.15 -8.18 -10.06
CA LYS A 359 -8.49 -7.89 -8.66
C LYS A 359 -7.46 -6.96 -8.00
N ASN A 360 -6.17 -7.28 -8.13
CA ASN A 360 -5.12 -6.45 -7.54
C ASN A 360 -5.14 -5.03 -8.12
N CYS A 361 -5.28 -4.91 -9.44
CA CYS A 361 -5.43 -3.62 -10.11
C CYS A 361 -6.68 -2.87 -9.64
N PHE A 362 -7.81 -3.57 -9.45
CA PHE A 362 -9.04 -2.97 -8.94
C PHE A 362 -8.88 -2.42 -7.52
N LEU A 363 -8.21 -3.16 -6.63
CA LEU A 363 -7.94 -2.70 -5.26
C LEU A 363 -7.06 -1.44 -5.22
N GLU A 364 -6.13 -1.32 -6.16
CA GLU A 364 -5.25 -0.15 -6.29
C GLU A 364 -5.96 1.06 -6.90
N CYS A 365 -6.77 0.85 -7.94
CA CYS A 365 -7.21 1.90 -8.85
C CYS A 365 -8.66 2.38 -8.65
N ALA A 366 -9.56 1.56 -8.07
CA ALA A 366 -10.99 1.86 -8.07
C ALA A 366 -11.37 3.17 -7.34
N TYR A 367 -10.59 3.55 -6.33
CA TYR A 367 -10.76 4.78 -5.55
C TYR A 367 -9.62 5.79 -5.80
N GLN A 368 -9.07 5.82 -7.02
CA GLN A 368 -8.20 6.90 -7.48
C GLN A 368 -9.03 7.90 -8.27
N TYR A 369 -8.83 9.18 -7.96
CA TYR A 369 -9.55 10.30 -8.59
C TYR A 369 -8.52 11.33 -9.03
N ASP A 370 -8.74 11.91 -10.21
CA ASP A 370 -7.90 12.97 -10.75
C ASP A 370 -8.36 14.33 -10.23
N ASP A 371 -7.61 15.38 -10.59
CA ASP A 371 -7.86 16.76 -10.12
C ASP A 371 -9.20 17.33 -10.61
N ASP A 372 -9.81 16.73 -11.65
CA ASP A 372 -11.18 17.04 -12.11
C ASP A 372 -12.28 16.38 -11.26
N GLY A 373 -11.89 15.59 -10.24
CA GLY A 373 -12.79 14.91 -9.34
C GLY A 373 -13.36 13.58 -9.88
N TYR A 374 -13.10 13.22 -11.13
CA TYR A 374 -13.55 11.94 -11.68
C TYR A 374 -12.54 10.82 -11.42
N GLN A 375 -13.01 9.57 -11.42
CA GLN A 375 -12.15 8.39 -11.27
C GLN A 375 -11.05 8.42 -12.32
N SER A 376 -9.79 8.22 -11.91
CA SER A 376 -8.62 8.25 -12.80
C SER A 376 -8.71 7.20 -13.91
N TYR A 377 -9.35 6.07 -13.61
CA TYR A 377 -9.42 4.90 -14.50
C TYR A 377 -10.86 4.44 -14.75
N CYS A 378 -11.03 3.61 -15.79
CA CYS A 378 -12.30 2.98 -16.11
C CYS A 378 -12.82 2.11 -14.94
N THR A 379 -14.09 2.30 -14.58
CA THR A 379 -14.82 1.55 -13.54
C THR A 379 -14.86 0.02 -13.80
N ILE A 380 -14.70 -0.44 -15.04
CA ILE A 380 -14.74 -1.87 -15.41
C ILE A 380 -13.34 -2.50 -15.41
N CYS A 381 -12.39 -1.89 -16.11
CA CYS A 381 -11.07 -2.51 -16.33
C CYS A 381 -9.94 -1.92 -15.49
N CYS A 382 -10.19 -0.83 -14.75
CA CYS A 382 -9.17 -0.10 -14.00
C CYS A 382 -7.97 0.35 -14.86
N GLY A 383 -8.23 0.60 -16.14
CA GLY A 383 -7.30 1.17 -17.10
C GLY A 383 -8.04 2.04 -18.11
N GLY A 384 -7.68 1.88 -19.39
CA GLY A 384 -8.25 2.65 -20.50
C GLY A 384 -7.51 3.98 -20.71
N ARG A 385 -7.16 4.28 -21.97
CA ARG A 385 -6.52 5.54 -22.35
C ARG A 385 -7.52 6.67 -22.51
N GLU A 386 -8.69 6.33 -23.04
CA GLU A 386 -9.79 7.27 -23.34
C GLU A 386 -11.00 6.89 -22.52
N VAL A 387 -11.56 7.84 -21.77
CA VAL A 387 -12.69 7.60 -20.86
C VAL A 387 -13.83 8.58 -21.05
N LEU A 388 -15.05 8.05 -20.92
CA LEU A 388 -16.31 8.75 -20.88
C LEU A 388 -16.64 9.09 -19.42
N MET A 389 -16.89 10.36 -19.13
CA MET A 389 -17.24 10.84 -17.80
C MET A 389 -18.76 10.85 -17.62
N CYS A 390 -19.25 10.40 -16.46
CA CYS A 390 -20.68 10.44 -16.16
C CYS A 390 -21.17 11.88 -15.97
N GLY A 391 -22.24 12.27 -16.66
CA GLY A 391 -22.89 13.59 -16.50
C GLY A 391 -23.88 13.69 -15.33
N ASN A 392 -24.14 12.59 -14.63
CA ASN A 392 -25.00 12.59 -13.44
C ASN A 392 -24.32 13.31 -12.26
N ASN A 393 -25.05 14.23 -11.61
CA ASN A 393 -24.60 14.92 -10.41
C ASN A 393 -24.18 13.91 -9.32
N ASN A 394 -23.06 14.18 -8.65
CA ASN A 394 -22.46 13.33 -7.61
C ASN A 394 -21.93 11.97 -8.11
N CYS A 395 -21.91 11.69 -9.41
CA CYS A 395 -21.28 10.49 -9.94
C CYS A 395 -19.91 10.80 -10.54
N CYS A 396 -18.86 10.24 -9.95
CA CYS A 396 -17.48 10.44 -10.41
C CYS A 396 -16.96 9.27 -11.27
N ARG A 397 -17.84 8.40 -11.80
CA ARG A 397 -17.42 7.19 -12.52
C ARG A 397 -17.04 7.48 -13.97
N CYS A 398 -16.08 6.69 -14.46
CA CYS A 398 -15.54 6.78 -15.80
C CYS A 398 -15.60 5.43 -16.52
N PHE A 399 -15.89 5.41 -17.81
CA PHE A 399 -15.92 4.18 -18.61
C PHE A 399 -15.06 4.35 -19.85
N CYS A 400 -14.09 3.45 -20.09
CA CYS A 400 -13.26 3.58 -21.29
C CYS A 400 -14.01 3.20 -22.56
N VAL A 401 -13.68 3.89 -23.66
CA VAL A 401 -14.27 3.69 -25.00
C VAL A 401 -14.24 2.21 -25.39
N GLU A 402 -13.09 1.55 -25.21
CA GLU A 402 -12.89 0.13 -25.51
C GLU A 402 -13.87 -0.77 -24.72
N CYS A 403 -14.03 -0.57 -23.41
CA CYS A 403 -14.95 -1.40 -22.62
C CYS A 403 -16.40 -1.21 -23.08
N VAL A 404 -16.78 0.01 -23.43
CA VAL A 404 -18.13 0.33 -23.89
C VAL A 404 -18.40 -0.32 -25.24
N ASP A 405 -17.51 -0.15 -26.22
CA ASP A 405 -17.73 -0.71 -27.55
C ASP A 405 -17.71 -2.26 -27.57
N LEU A 406 -16.89 -2.87 -26.69
CA LEU A 406 -16.86 -4.32 -26.55
C LEU A 406 -18.08 -4.86 -25.79
N LEU A 407 -18.36 -4.36 -24.59
CA LEU A 407 -19.36 -4.98 -23.72
C LEU A 407 -20.79 -4.51 -24.00
N VAL A 408 -20.97 -3.25 -24.41
CA VAL A 408 -22.30 -2.69 -24.72
C VAL A 408 -22.66 -2.89 -26.18
N GLY A 409 -21.75 -2.55 -27.10
CA GLY A 409 -22.01 -2.64 -28.53
C GLY A 409 -21.10 -1.71 -29.33
N THR A 410 -20.67 -2.14 -30.51
CA THR A 410 -19.77 -1.34 -31.37
C THR A 410 -20.44 -0.01 -31.72
N GLY A 411 -19.75 1.12 -31.48
CA GLY A 411 -20.28 2.47 -31.71
C GLY A 411 -21.10 3.03 -30.54
N SER A 412 -21.27 2.28 -29.45
CA SER A 412 -21.97 2.77 -28.25
C SER A 412 -21.18 3.86 -27.56
N ALA A 413 -19.85 3.85 -27.61
CA ALA A 413 -19.04 4.92 -27.05
C ALA A 413 -19.29 6.24 -27.79
N GLN A 414 -19.33 6.21 -29.12
CA GLN A 414 -19.64 7.39 -29.95
C GLN A 414 -21.09 7.87 -29.80
N ALA A 415 -22.02 6.96 -29.47
CA ALA A 415 -23.37 7.35 -29.09
C ALA A 415 -23.37 8.11 -27.76
N ALA A 416 -22.67 7.59 -26.74
CA ALA A 416 -22.54 8.22 -25.44
C ALA A 416 -21.83 9.59 -25.49
N ILE A 417 -20.80 9.76 -26.32
CA ILE A 417 -20.11 11.05 -26.52
C ILE A 417 -21.08 12.12 -27.06
N ARG A 418 -22.02 11.72 -27.92
CA ARG A 418 -23.00 12.64 -28.54
C ARG A 418 -24.24 12.89 -27.68
N GLU A 419 -24.42 12.13 -26.61
CA GLU A 419 -25.57 12.23 -25.72
C GLU A 419 -25.23 13.17 -24.56
N ASP A 420 -25.89 14.33 -24.45
CA ASP A 420 -25.68 15.28 -23.35
C ASP A 420 -27.01 15.61 -22.64
N PRO A 421 -27.16 15.31 -21.32
CA PRO A 421 -26.18 14.66 -20.43
C PRO A 421 -26.21 13.13 -20.53
N TRP A 422 -25.03 12.51 -20.67
CA TRP A 422 -24.90 11.05 -20.62
C TRP A 422 -24.89 10.51 -19.18
N ASN A 423 -25.77 9.56 -18.89
CA ASN A 423 -25.78 8.82 -17.63
C ASN A 423 -25.02 7.51 -17.75
N CYS A 424 -24.07 7.26 -16.86
CA CYS A 424 -23.30 6.03 -16.90
C CYS A 424 -24.14 4.79 -16.53
N TYR A 425 -23.59 3.61 -16.84
CA TYR A 425 -24.25 2.31 -16.63
C TYR A 425 -24.51 1.95 -15.16
N MET A 426 -23.92 2.68 -14.22
CA MET A 426 -24.19 2.54 -12.79
C MET A 426 -25.32 3.46 -12.31
N CYS A 427 -25.62 4.55 -13.03
CA CYS A 427 -26.63 5.54 -12.68
C CYS A 427 -27.95 5.35 -13.42
N GLY A 428 -27.93 4.70 -14.60
CA GLY A 428 -29.13 4.43 -15.38
C GLY A 428 -30.18 3.64 -14.60
N SER A 429 -31.46 3.88 -14.92
CA SER A 429 -32.60 3.12 -14.40
C SER A 429 -32.61 1.68 -14.92
N LYS A 430 -32.12 1.46 -16.14
CA LYS A 430 -31.89 0.13 -16.71
C LYS A 430 -30.61 -0.46 -16.13
N ASN A 431 -30.62 -1.76 -15.86
CA ASN A 431 -29.44 -2.50 -15.38
C ASN A 431 -28.77 -3.37 -16.47
N VAL A 432 -29.29 -3.38 -17.71
CA VAL A 432 -28.74 -4.14 -18.84
C VAL A 432 -28.45 -3.24 -20.03
N PHE A 433 -27.20 -3.30 -20.52
CA PHE A 433 -26.69 -2.55 -21.66
C PHE A 433 -25.85 -3.46 -22.55
N GLY A 434 -26.45 -4.01 -23.60
CA GLY A 434 -25.80 -5.04 -24.41
C GLY A 434 -25.50 -6.30 -23.60
N LEU A 435 -24.23 -6.69 -23.52
CA LEU A 435 -23.76 -7.78 -22.65
C LEU A 435 -23.47 -7.30 -21.23
N LEU A 436 -23.29 -6.00 -21.00
CA LEU A 436 -22.98 -5.44 -19.70
C LEU A 436 -24.24 -5.40 -18.84
N ARG A 437 -24.24 -6.15 -17.73
CA ARG A 437 -25.34 -6.11 -16.74
C ARG A 437 -24.81 -5.69 -15.38
N ARG A 438 -25.38 -4.64 -14.80
CA ARG A 438 -25.11 -4.20 -13.42
C ARG A 438 -25.67 -5.26 -12.47
N ARG A 439 -24.91 -5.63 -11.44
CA ARG A 439 -25.39 -6.52 -10.37
C ARG A 439 -26.37 -5.76 -9.48
N ASP A 440 -27.38 -6.42 -8.94
CA ASP A 440 -28.34 -5.78 -8.02
C ASP A 440 -27.75 -5.68 -6.59
N ASP A 441 -26.91 -6.63 -6.20
CA ASP A 441 -26.21 -6.74 -4.92
C ASP A 441 -24.79 -6.11 -4.92
N TRP A 442 -24.46 -5.30 -5.93
CA TRP A 442 -23.10 -4.82 -6.18
C TRP A 442 -22.47 -4.06 -5.01
N THR A 443 -23.28 -3.37 -4.21
CA THR A 443 -22.84 -2.56 -3.06
C THR A 443 -22.23 -3.43 -1.97
N SER A 444 -22.94 -4.49 -1.60
CA SER A 444 -22.49 -5.46 -0.58
C SER A 444 -21.28 -6.26 -1.10
N ARG A 445 -21.29 -6.62 -2.39
CA ARG A 445 -20.14 -7.31 -3.01
C ARG A 445 -18.89 -6.44 -3.03
N LEU A 446 -19.03 -5.15 -3.36
CA LEU A 446 -17.90 -4.22 -3.36
C LEU A 446 -17.33 -4.07 -1.96
N GLN A 447 -18.18 -3.97 -0.94
CA GLN A 447 -17.76 -3.94 0.46
C GLN A 447 -16.96 -5.20 0.84
N LEU A 448 -17.49 -6.38 0.54
CA LEU A 448 -16.80 -7.66 0.77
C LEU A 448 -15.50 -7.78 -0.04
N PHE A 449 -15.46 -7.19 -1.24
CA PHE A 449 -14.27 -7.19 -2.09
C PHE A 449 -13.09 -6.46 -1.45
N PHE A 450 -13.38 -5.43 -0.64
CA PHE A 450 -12.40 -4.63 0.10
C PHE A 450 -12.24 -5.07 1.57
N ALA A 451 -13.13 -5.91 2.10
CA ALA A 451 -13.05 -6.45 3.44
C ALA A 451 -12.01 -7.59 3.48
N ASN A 452 -10.84 -7.30 4.06
CA ASN A 452 -9.77 -8.30 4.26
C ASN A 452 -9.62 -8.73 5.74
N ASN A 453 -10.48 -8.25 6.63
CA ASN A 453 -10.49 -8.70 8.03
C ASN A 453 -11.66 -9.66 8.21
N HIS A 454 -11.36 -10.96 8.23
CA HIS A 454 -12.34 -12.05 8.39
C HIS A 454 -13.06 -12.07 9.76
N ASP A 455 -12.75 -11.15 10.67
CA ASP A 455 -13.23 -11.17 12.07
C ASP A 455 -14.22 -10.05 12.40
N GLN A 456 -14.67 -9.24 11.42
CA GLN A 456 -15.65 -8.17 11.70
C GLN A 456 -16.75 -8.10 10.66
N ASP A 457 -17.98 -8.20 11.16
CA ASP A 457 -19.17 -7.71 10.48
C ASP A 457 -19.06 -6.20 10.35
N PHE A 458 -18.43 -5.72 9.27
CA PHE A 458 -18.53 -4.32 8.91
C PHE A 458 -20.01 -4.01 8.73
N VAL A 459 -20.58 -3.15 9.57
CA VAL A 459 -21.94 -2.64 9.41
C VAL A 459 -22.07 -2.16 7.96
N SER A 460 -22.89 -2.87 7.19
CA SER A 460 -23.12 -2.54 5.79
C SER A 460 -23.90 -1.24 5.77
N HIS A 461 -23.22 -0.16 5.43
CA HIS A 461 -23.90 1.07 5.09
C HIS A 461 -24.25 0.94 3.61
N PRO A 462 -25.55 0.90 3.25
CA PRO A 462 -25.93 0.81 1.86
C PRO A 462 -25.30 1.98 1.12
N TYR A 463 -24.66 1.68 -0.01
CA TYR A 463 -24.16 2.69 -0.90
C TYR A 463 -25.34 3.60 -1.27
N LEU A 464 -25.29 4.86 -0.86
CA LEU A 464 -26.35 5.80 -1.18
C LEU A 464 -26.10 6.31 -2.59
N SER A 465 -26.69 5.62 -3.57
CA SER A 465 -26.73 6.12 -4.94
C SER A 465 -27.33 7.53 -4.91
N HIS A 466 -26.52 8.54 -5.21
CA HIS A 466 -26.92 9.95 -5.33
C HIS A 466 -27.16 10.69 -4.01
N CYS A 467 -26.39 10.40 -2.97
CA CYS A 467 -26.45 11.16 -1.73
C CYS A 467 -26.13 12.65 -1.98
N SER A 468 -27.16 13.51 -1.93
CA SER A 468 -27.00 14.98 -1.95
C SER A 468 -26.60 15.53 -0.58
N ARG A 469 -26.24 14.65 0.36
CA ARG A 469 -25.86 15.03 1.72
C ARG A 469 -24.41 15.47 1.69
N ALA A 470 -24.19 16.70 2.11
CA ALA A 470 -22.86 17.17 2.46
C ALA A 470 -22.45 16.54 3.81
N VAL A 471 -21.15 16.35 4.00
CA VAL A 471 -20.61 15.68 5.19
C VAL A 471 -20.52 16.64 6.36
N CYS A 472 -21.00 16.22 7.54
CA CYS A 472 -20.72 16.89 8.81
C CYS A 472 -19.54 16.21 9.53
N VAL A 473 -18.48 16.98 9.81
CA VAL A 473 -17.23 16.45 10.36
C VAL A 473 -16.96 16.97 11.77
N CYS A 474 -16.63 16.06 12.69
CA CYS A 474 -16.13 16.40 14.03
C CYS A 474 -14.66 15.98 14.18
N VAL A 475 -13.78 16.90 14.58
CA VAL A 475 -12.33 16.67 14.68
C VAL A 475 -11.79 16.92 16.08
N SER A 476 -11.01 16.00 16.64
CA SER A 476 -10.36 16.17 17.95
C SER A 476 -8.88 16.60 17.90
N ALA A 477 -8.23 16.60 16.73
CA ALA A 477 -6.87 17.14 16.51
C ALA A 477 -6.48 17.19 15.01
N PHE A 478 -5.50 18.04 14.64
CA PHE A 478 -4.92 18.15 13.28
C PHE A 478 -5.90 18.57 12.18
N VAL A 479 -6.75 19.51 12.58
CA VAL A 479 -7.90 20.13 11.92
C VAL A 479 -7.74 20.47 10.44
N CYS A 480 -6.58 20.97 10.02
CA CYS A 480 -6.46 21.60 8.72
C CYS A 480 -6.26 20.59 7.57
N VAL A 481 -5.60 19.45 7.84
CA VAL A 481 -5.27 18.45 6.82
C VAL A 481 -6.51 17.81 6.24
N CYS A 482 -7.44 17.44 7.11
CA CYS A 482 -8.62 16.69 6.73
C CYS A 482 -9.59 17.56 5.92
N LEU A 483 -9.80 18.82 6.31
CA LEU A 483 -10.60 19.74 5.50
C LEU A 483 -9.94 20.09 4.18
N LEU A 484 -8.59 20.18 4.13
CA LEU A 484 -7.85 20.34 2.88
C LEU A 484 -8.12 19.15 1.96
N VAL A 485 -7.96 17.92 2.45
CA VAL A 485 -8.16 16.71 1.65
C VAL A 485 -9.61 16.54 1.20
N LEU A 486 -10.59 16.83 2.05
CA LEU A 486 -12.01 16.78 1.65
C LEU A 486 -12.29 17.77 0.50
N LYS A 487 -11.69 18.96 0.54
CA LYS A 487 -11.76 19.94 -0.57
C LYS A 487 -11.03 19.44 -1.82
N ASP A 488 -9.83 18.90 -1.69
CA ASP A 488 -9.04 18.35 -2.82
C ASP A 488 -9.81 17.22 -3.52
N LEU A 489 -10.52 16.39 -2.75
CA LEU A 489 -11.38 15.32 -3.29
C LEU A 489 -12.70 15.85 -3.86
N GLY A 490 -13.01 17.14 -3.71
CA GLY A 490 -14.27 17.74 -4.14
C GLY A 490 -15.48 17.29 -3.33
N ILE A 491 -15.31 16.77 -2.11
CA ILE A 491 -16.44 16.38 -1.25
C ILE A 491 -17.06 17.63 -0.63
N GLN A 492 -18.37 17.77 -0.74
CA GLN A 492 -19.11 18.87 -0.14
C GLN A 492 -19.15 18.73 1.39
N VAL A 493 -18.64 19.74 2.10
CA VAL A 493 -18.63 19.80 3.57
C VAL A 493 -19.64 20.84 4.03
N GLU A 494 -20.67 20.40 4.74
CA GLU A 494 -21.71 21.29 5.29
C GLU A 494 -21.20 22.00 6.54
N ARG A 495 -20.66 21.20 7.47
CA ARG A 495 -20.22 21.67 8.76
C ARG A 495 -18.93 20.97 9.16
N TYR A 496 -17.99 21.75 9.68
CA TYR A 496 -16.70 21.26 10.14
C TYR A 496 -16.40 21.79 11.53
N VAL A 497 -16.63 20.97 12.55
CA VAL A 497 -16.40 21.31 13.96
C VAL A 497 -15.08 20.72 14.41
N ALA A 498 -14.25 21.55 15.04
CA ALA A 498 -12.89 21.18 15.38
C ALA A 498 -12.49 21.60 16.79
N SER A 499 -11.94 20.66 17.53
CA SER A 499 -11.25 20.91 18.80
C SER A 499 -9.75 21.04 18.55
N GLU A 500 -9.20 22.18 18.96
CA GLU A 500 -7.77 22.50 18.89
C GLU A 500 -7.45 23.57 19.93
N VAL A 501 -6.30 23.41 20.60
CA VAL A 501 -5.83 24.34 21.65
C VAL A 501 -4.55 25.06 21.25
N CYS A 502 -3.90 24.63 20.15
CA CYS A 502 -2.71 25.28 19.63
C CYS A 502 -3.11 26.48 18.76
N GLU A 503 -2.90 27.70 19.25
CA GLU A 503 -3.19 28.96 18.54
C GLU A 503 -2.61 29.01 17.12
N ASP A 504 -1.38 28.52 16.94
CA ASP A 504 -0.72 28.40 15.63
C ASP A 504 -1.54 27.55 14.64
N SER A 505 -2.07 26.40 15.11
CA SER A 505 -2.89 25.49 14.29
C SER A 505 -4.26 26.10 13.97
N VAL A 506 -4.86 26.79 14.94
CA VAL A 506 -6.13 27.51 14.75
C VAL A 506 -5.96 28.61 13.71
N THR A 507 -4.88 29.39 13.81
CA THR A 507 -4.58 30.49 12.87
C THR A 507 -4.38 29.99 11.44
N VAL A 508 -3.62 28.91 11.25
CA VAL A 508 -3.47 28.27 9.91
C VAL A 508 -4.83 27.89 9.34
N GLY A 509 -5.68 27.23 10.13
CA GLY A 509 -6.98 26.78 9.64
C GLY A 509 -7.96 27.91 9.36
N MET A 510 -8.01 28.94 10.22
CA MET A 510 -8.84 30.13 9.99
C MET A 510 -8.48 30.82 8.68
N VAL A 511 -7.18 31.04 8.41
CA VAL A 511 -6.70 31.71 7.20
C VAL A 511 -6.90 30.85 5.96
N ARG A 512 -6.49 29.57 5.99
CA ARG A 512 -6.51 28.68 4.82
C ARG A 512 -7.91 28.19 4.46
N HIS A 513 -8.82 28.12 5.43
CA HIS A 513 -10.19 27.68 5.21
C HIS A 513 -11.21 28.81 5.38
N GLN A 514 -10.78 30.07 5.36
CA GLN A 514 -11.65 31.26 5.29
C GLN A 514 -12.72 31.27 6.39
N GLY A 515 -12.36 30.88 7.61
CA GLY A 515 -13.28 30.81 8.74
C GLY A 515 -14.38 29.75 8.67
N ARG A 516 -14.34 28.80 7.71
CA ARG A 516 -15.34 27.72 7.60
C ARG A 516 -15.30 26.70 8.75
N ILE A 517 -14.23 26.71 9.54
CA ILE A 517 -14.05 25.78 10.66
C ILE A 517 -14.65 26.39 11.93
N ILE A 518 -15.51 25.64 12.60
CA ILE A 518 -16.06 26.00 13.92
C ILE A 518 -15.11 25.47 14.99
N TYR A 519 -14.32 26.35 15.60
CA TYR A 519 -13.38 26.00 16.66
C TYR A 519 -14.06 25.98 18.04
N VAL A 520 -13.89 24.88 18.78
CA VAL A 520 -14.54 24.66 20.08
C VAL A 520 -13.56 24.61 21.25
N GLY A 521 -12.27 24.83 20.98
CA GLY A 521 -11.21 24.82 21.98
C GLY A 521 -10.86 23.42 22.47
N ASP A 522 -10.68 23.25 23.78
CA ASP A 522 -10.25 21.98 24.40
C ASP A 522 -11.33 20.89 24.32
N VAL A 523 -10.94 19.71 23.85
CA VAL A 523 -11.82 18.56 23.64
C VAL A 523 -12.53 18.12 24.93
N ARG A 524 -11.89 18.33 26.08
CA ARG A 524 -12.42 17.96 27.40
C ARG A 524 -13.65 18.79 27.79
N ASN A 525 -13.80 19.96 27.21
CA ASN A 525 -14.94 20.85 27.46
C ASN A 525 -16.16 20.52 26.56
N VAL A 526 -16.00 19.58 25.61
CA VAL A 526 -17.07 19.19 24.68
C VAL A 526 -18.02 18.21 25.37
N THR A 527 -19.24 18.66 25.65
CA THR A 527 -20.28 17.86 26.30
C THR A 527 -21.18 17.15 25.30
N ARG A 528 -21.96 16.18 25.76
CA ARG A 528 -23.01 15.52 24.97
C ARG A 528 -24.00 16.50 24.37
N LYS A 529 -24.35 17.56 25.12
CA LYS A 529 -25.28 18.60 24.67
C LYS A 529 -24.73 19.33 23.45
N HIS A 530 -23.45 19.67 23.46
CA HIS A 530 -22.79 20.30 22.32
C HIS A 530 -22.85 19.43 21.06
N ILE A 531 -22.58 18.13 21.18
CA ILE A 531 -22.64 17.18 20.04
C ILE A 531 -24.06 17.12 19.45
N GLN A 532 -25.09 17.14 20.28
CA GLN A 532 -26.48 17.16 19.82
C GLN A 532 -26.86 18.49 19.15
N GLU A 533 -26.42 19.62 19.70
CA GLU A 533 -26.68 20.97 19.16
C GLU A 533 -25.95 21.21 17.83
N TRP A 534 -24.73 20.70 17.68
CA TRP A 534 -23.94 20.80 16.45
C TRP A 534 -24.41 19.84 15.35
N GLY A 535 -25.44 19.03 15.62
CA GLY A 535 -26.11 18.20 14.64
C GLY A 535 -25.46 16.82 14.46
N PRO A 536 -26.14 15.94 13.71
CA PRO A 536 -25.60 14.62 13.42
C PRO A 536 -24.31 14.74 12.60
N PHE A 537 -23.27 14.01 13.02
CA PHE A 537 -21.99 13.95 12.30
C PHE A 537 -21.91 12.68 11.49
N ASP A 538 -21.55 12.76 10.21
CA ASP A 538 -21.35 11.59 9.35
C ASP A 538 -19.90 11.10 9.36
N LEU A 539 -18.95 11.96 9.76
CA LEU A 539 -17.53 11.63 9.86
C LEU A 539 -16.90 12.15 11.17
N VAL A 540 -16.32 11.26 11.97
CA VAL A 540 -15.59 11.62 13.21
C VAL A 540 -14.13 11.23 13.11
N ILE A 541 -13.23 12.21 13.23
CA ILE A 541 -11.79 11.99 13.02
C ILE A 541 -10.95 12.51 14.18
N GLY A 542 -9.87 11.81 14.50
CA GLY A 542 -9.02 12.19 15.62
C GLY A 542 -7.62 11.64 15.55
N GLY A 543 -6.68 12.38 16.16
CA GLY A 543 -5.30 11.94 16.36
C GLY A 543 -4.77 12.53 17.66
N SER A 544 -4.86 11.78 18.75
CA SER A 544 -4.42 12.29 20.04
C SER A 544 -2.90 12.48 20.09
N PRO A 545 -2.37 13.42 20.90
CA PRO A 545 -0.93 13.65 20.98
C PRO A 545 -0.14 12.36 21.27
N CYS A 546 0.81 12.04 20.40
CA CYS A 546 1.56 10.79 20.48
C CYS A 546 2.73 10.82 21.49
N ASN A 547 3.01 11.98 22.10
CA ASN A 547 4.22 12.19 22.90
C ASN A 547 4.32 11.23 24.11
N ASP A 548 3.20 11.00 24.81
CA ASP A 548 3.16 10.09 25.95
C ASP A 548 2.91 8.62 25.57
N LEU A 549 2.52 8.37 24.32
CA LEU A 549 2.36 7.01 23.79
C LEU A 549 3.64 6.48 23.17
N SER A 550 4.50 7.37 22.67
CA SER A 550 5.65 6.96 21.88
C SER A 550 6.78 6.36 22.74
N ILE A 551 7.21 5.15 22.40
CA ILE A 551 8.32 4.44 23.07
C ILE A 551 9.66 5.16 22.90
N VAL A 552 9.80 6.02 21.88
CA VAL A 552 11.02 6.81 21.66
C VAL A 552 11.13 7.99 22.64
N ASN A 553 10.07 8.32 23.37
CA ASN A 553 10.11 9.29 24.46
C ASN A 553 10.45 8.57 25.77
N PRO A 554 11.62 8.83 26.39
CA PRO A 554 11.96 8.24 27.69
C PRO A 554 11.04 8.71 28.82
N ALA A 555 10.49 9.92 28.71
CA ALA A 555 9.59 10.53 29.69
C ALA A 555 8.11 10.25 29.40
N ARG A 556 7.81 9.17 28.65
CA ARG A 556 6.44 8.80 28.29
C ARG A 556 5.64 8.42 29.53
N LYS A 557 4.37 8.81 29.56
CA LYS A 557 3.43 8.44 30.63
C LYS A 557 2.46 7.31 30.27
N GLY A 558 2.40 6.90 29.00
CA GLY A 558 1.50 5.84 28.52
C GLY A 558 0.08 6.33 28.24
N LEU A 559 -0.82 5.39 27.92
CA LEU A 559 -2.19 5.69 27.50
C LEU A 559 -3.07 6.32 28.58
N PHE A 560 -2.89 5.95 29.84
CA PHE A 560 -3.77 6.35 30.95
C PHE A 560 -3.35 7.64 31.65
N GLU A 561 -2.17 8.19 31.31
CA GLU A 561 -1.62 9.38 31.93
C GLU A 561 -1.20 10.44 30.90
N GLY A 562 -0.84 11.63 31.39
CA GLY A 562 -0.37 12.73 30.55
C GLY A 562 -1.36 13.09 29.45
N THR A 563 -0.83 13.25 28.24
CA THR A 563 -1.58 13.49 27.01
C THR A 563 -2.14 12.23 26.37
N GLY A 564 -1.70 11.03 26.79
CA GLY A 564 -2.23 9.76 26.30
C GLY A 564 -3.72 9.61 26.57
N ARG A 565 -4.20 10.13 27.71
CA ARG A 565 -5.61 10.09 28.11
C ARG A 565 -6.57 10.77 27.13
N LEU A 566 -6.06 11.68 26.27
CA LEU A 566 -6.88 12.36 25.27
C LEU A 566 -7.43 11.41 24.21
N PHE A 567 -6.88 10.19 24.10
CA PHE A 567 -7.53 9.09 23.37
C PHE A 567 -8.96 8.81 23.90
N PHE A 568 -9.16 8.80 25.22
CA PHE A 568 -10.47 8.52 25.82
C PHE A 568 -11.49 9.63 25.53
N GLU A 569 -11.05 10.87 25.33
CA GLU A 569 -11.94 11.94 24.87
C GLU A 569 -12.42 11.70 23.44
N PHE A 570 -11.54 11.24 22.55
CA PHE A 570 -11.97 10.82 21.21
C PHE A 570 -12.97 9.66 21.28
N TYR A 571 -12.67 8.62 22.06
CA TYR A 571 -13.58 7.48 22.24
C TYR A 571 -14.95 7.90 22.78
N ARG A 572 -14.98 8.79 23.78
CA ARG A 572 -16.20 9.36 24.34
C ARG A 572 -17.02 10.10 23.28
N LEU A 573 -16.38 11.01 22.52
CA LEU A 573 -17.07 11.78 21.49
C LEU A 573 -17.54 10.91 20.32
N LEU A 574 -16.78 9.88 19.94
CA LEU A 574 -17.16 8.91 18.93
C LEU A 574 -18.45 8.19 19.32
N HIS A 575 -18.56 7.74 20.58
CA HIS A 575 -19.77 7.08 21.07
C HIS A 575 -20.98 8.03 21.09
N GLU A 576 -20.79 9.30 21.46
CA GLU A 576 -21.86 10.30 21.50
C GLU A 576 -22.33 10.75 20.10
N ALA A 577 -21.45 10.74 19.11
CA ALA A 577 -21.76 11.12 17.72
C ALA A 577 -22.35 9.96 16.88
N ARG A 578 -22.20 8.71 17.36
CA ARG A 578 -22.67 7.51 16.66
C ARG A 578 -24.19 7.57 16.46
N PRO A 579 -24.71 7.18 15.27
CA PRO A 579 -26.13 7.01 15.06
C PRO A 579 -26.73 6.07 16.11
N LYS A 580 -27.98 6.35 16.50
CA LYS A 580 -28.73 5.44 17.38
C LYS A 580 -29.12 4.19 16.59
N GLU A 581 -29.38 3.09 17.30
CA GLU A 581 -29.90 1.88 16.66
C GLU A 581 -31.19 2.18 15.85
N GLY A 582 -31.22 1.74 14.60
CA GLY A 582 -32.29 2.05 13.63
C GLY A 582 -32.10 3.32 12.79
N ASP A 583 -31.03 4.09 13.01
CA ASP A 583 -30.61 5.17 12.10
C ASP A 583 -29.58 4.64 11.10
N ASP A 584 -30.05 4.30 9.90
CA ASP A 584 -29.24 3.70 8.82
C ASP A 584 -28.34 4.72 8.09
N ARG A 585 -28.16 5.94 8.62
CA ARG A 585 -27.27 6.92 7.98
C ARG A 585 -25.83 6.41 7.93
N PRO A 586 -25.09 6.63 6.83
CA PRO A 586 -23.67 6.36 6.77
C PRO A 586 -22.93 7.09 7.89
N PHE A 587 -22.16 6.35 8.68
CA PHE A 587 -21.34 6.90 9.74
C PHE A 587 -19.92 6.35 9.67
N PHE A 588 -18.96 7.25 9.50
CA PHE A 588 -17.56 6.93 9.37
C PHE A 588 -16.75 7.54 10.49
N TRP A 589 -15.67 6.86 10.86
CA TRP A 589 -14.71 7.38 11.81
C TRP A 589 -13.29 6.90 11.52
N LEU A 590 -12.32 7.72 11.94
CA LEU A 590 -10.90 7.44 11.79
C LEU A 590 -10.11 7.97 12.98
N PHE A 591 -9.30 7.11 13.59
CA PHE A 591 -8.35 7.46 14.62
C PHE A 591 -6.93 7.14 14.17
N GLU A 592 -6.01 8.09 14.30
CA GLU A 592 -4.60 7.94 13.94
C GLU A 592 -3.69 8.02 15.16
N ASN A 593 -2.61 7.24 15.15
CA ASN A 593 -1.49 7.46 16.07
C ASN A 593 -0.17 6.81 15.59
N VAL A 594 0.91 7.01 16.35
CA VAL A 594 2.27 6.53 15.99
C VAL A 594 2.41 5.01 16.08
N VAL A 595 3.16 4.43 15.12
CA VAL A 595 3.48 2.98 15.15
C VAL A 595 4.39 2.62 16.32
N ALA A 596 5.28 3.54 16.70
CA ALA A 596 6.21 3.35 17.80
C ALA A 596 5.54 3.61 19.16
N MET A 597 4.37 3.02 19.42
CA MET A 597 3.69 3.02 20.71
C MET A 597 3.93 1.70 21.47
N GLY A 598 3.63 1.66 22.77
CA GLY A 598 3.70 0.43 23.56
C GLY A 598 2.76 -0.65 23.01
N VAL A 599 3.16 -1.93 23.07
CA VAL A 599 2.32 -3.04 22.59
C VAL A 599 1.04 -3.16 23.42
N SER A 600 1.11 -2.87 24.73
CA SER A 600 -0.06 -2.78 25.62
C SER A 600 -0.98 -1.64 25.20
N ASP A 601 -0.45 -0.44 24.99
CA ASP A 601 -1.24 0.74 24.58
C ASP A 601 -1.96 0.49 23.25
N LYS A 602 -1.25 -0.09 22.26
CA LYS A 602 -1.84 -0.49 20.97
C LYS A 602 -3.02 -1.45 21.17
N ARG A 603 -2.80 -2.51 21.96
CA ARG A 603 -3.82 -3.53 22.24
C ARG A 603 -5.03 -2.91 22.95
N ASP A 604 -4.79 -2.02 23.91
CA ASP A 604 -5.87 -1.41 24.68
C ASP A 604 -6.66 -0.43 23.81
N ILE A 605 -6.02 0.40 22.97
CA ILE A 605 -6.70 1.21 21.96
C ILE A 605 -7.55 0.33 21.03
N SER A 606 -7.00 -0.77 20.51
CA SER A 606 -7.74 -1.73 19.68
C SER A 606 -8.94 -2.34 20.39
N ARG A 607 -8.87 -2.57 21.70
CA ARG A 607 -9.99 -3.08 22.50
C ARG A 607 -11.08 -2.04 22.66
N PHE A 608 -10.73 -0.80 22.99
CA PHE A 608 -11.71 0.29 23.13
C PHE A 608 -12.42 0.63 21.82
N LEU A 609 -11.66 0.63 20.71
CA LEU A 609 -12.20 0.91 19.38
C LEU A 609 -12.81 -0.32 18.70
N GLU A 610 -12.73 -1.48 19.35
CA GLU A 610 -13.21 -2.76 18.84
C GLU A 610 -12.71 -3.07 17.44
N CYS A 611 -11.49 -2.64 17.08
CA CYS A 611 -10.89 -2.92 15.78
C CYS A 611 -9.36 -2.91 15.81
N ASN A 612 -8.73 -3.61 14.86
CA ASN A 612 -7.28 -3.59 14.71
C ASN A 612 -6.83 -2.45 13.79
N PRO A 613 -5.64 -1.85 14.03
CA PRO A 613 -5.15 -0.80 13.18
C PRO A 613 -4.59 -1.34 11.87
N VAL A 614 -4.76 -0.57 10.81
CA VAL A 614 -3.99 -0.67 9.57
C VAL A 614 -2.71 0.16 9.74
N MET A 615 -1.57 -0.41 9.34
CA MET A 615 -0.29 0.31 9.35
C MET A 615 0.00 0.84 7.95
N ILE A 616 0.13 2.16 7.82
CA ILE A 616 0.47 2.82 6.56
C ILE A 616 1.72 3.67 6.75
N ASP A 617 2.69 3.52 5.85
CA ASP A 617 3.90 4.33 5.82
C ASP A 617 3.85 5.28 4.63
N ALA A 618 3.91 6.59 4.92
CA ALA A 618 3.89 7.62 3.90
C ALA A 618 5.03 7.50 2.87
N LYS A 619 6.09 6.72 3.14
CA LYS A 619 7.20 6.52 2.19
C LYS A 619 6.74 6.04 0.82
N GLU A 620 5.58 5.40 0.72
CA GLU A 620 5.08 4.83 -0.54
C GLU A 620 4.47 5.90 -1.46
N VAL A 621 4.10 7.06 -0.90
CA VAL A 621 3.42 8.18 -1.57
C VAL A 621 4.05 9.55 -1.27
N SER A 622 5.18 9.56 -0.57
CA SER A 622 5.90 10.79 -0.21
C SER A 622 7.40 10.53 -0.03
N ALA A 623 8.16 11.62 0.03
CA ALA A 623 9.60 11.62 0.27
C ALA A 623 10.01 11.41 1.74
N ALA A 624 9.11 10.96 2.63
CA ALA A 624 9.42 10.73 4.03
C ALA A 624 8.90 9.40 4.58
N HIS A 625 9.71 8.75 5.41
CA HIS A 625 9.27 7.67 6.29
C HIS A 625 8.37 8.24 7.38
N ARG A 626 7.10 7.84 7.40
CA ARG A 626 6.12 8.24 8.42
C ARG A 626 5.08 7.13 8.59
N ALA A 627 5.52 6.02 9.18
CA ALA A 627 4.64 4.91 9.55
C ALA A 627 3.68 5.33 10.67
N ARG A 628 2.38 5.11 10.45
CA ARG A 628 1.27 5.40 11.37
C ARG A 628 0.26 4.26 11.42
N TYR A 629 -0.39 4.13 12.57
CA TYR A 629 -1.53 3.25 12.76
C TYR A 629 -2.83 4.02 12.55
N PHE A 630 -3.76 3.42 11.83
CA PHE A 630 -5.09 3.95 11.54
C PHE A 630 -6.14 2.93 11.98
N TRP A 631 -6.99 3.31 12.92
CA TRP A 631 -8.19 2.58 13.32
C TRP A 631 -9.40 3.28 12.72
N GLY A 632 -10.40 2.54 12.26
CA GLY A 632 -11.55 3.16 11.64
C GLY A 632 -12.35 2.17 10.81
N ASN A 633 -13.46 2.66 10.28
CA ASN A 633 -14.38 1.90 9.44
C ASN A 633 -14.47 2.46 8.02
N LEU A 634 -13.45 3.20 7.57
CA LEU A 634 -13.40 3.70 6.20
C LEU A 634 -13.35 2.53 5.19
N PRO A 635 -14.17 2.56 4.12
CA PRO A 635 -14.20 1.48 3.13
C PRO A 635 -12.82 1.25 2.49
N GLY A 636 -12.36 0.00 2.44
CA GLY A 636 -11.11 -0.34 1.76
C GLY A 636 -9.85 0.26 2.37
N MET A 637 -9.85 0.56 3.67
CA MET A 637 -8.68 1.09 4.38
C MET A 637 -7.43 0.19 4.29
N ASN A 638 -7.61 -1.11 4.08
CA ASN A 638 -6.54 -2.10 3.92
C ASN A 638 -6.05 -2.23 2.47
N ARG A 639 -6.57 -1.45 1.52
CA ARG A 639 -6.18 -1.54 0.12
C ARG A 639 -4.72 -1.08 -0.07
N PRO A 640 -4.03 -1.57 -1.11
CA PRO A 640 -2.66 -1.14 -1.38
C PRO A 640 -2.58 0.36 -1.62
N LEU A 641 -1.55 0.98 -1.06
CA LEU A 641 -1.29 2.40 -1.22
C LEU A 641 -0.60 2.66 -2.57
N SER A 642 -1.24 3.45 -3.42
CA SER A 642 -0.74 3.78 -4.76
C SER A 642 -0.44 5.27 -4.86
N ALA A 643 0.76 5.59 -5.35
CA ALA A 643 1.19 6.97 -5.60
C ALA A 643 0.55 7.51 -6.87
N MET A 644 0.03 8.72 -6.80
CA MET A 644 -0.48 9.46 -7.96
C MET A 644 0.65 10.19 -8.68
N ALA A 645 0.42 10.61 -9.92
CA ALA A 645 1.44 11.30 -10.72
C ALA A 645 1.95 12.61 -10.08
N ASN A 646 1.11 13.26 -9.27
CA ASN A 646 1.43 14.51 -8.57
C ASN A 646 2.21 14.28 -7.26
N ASP A 647 2.35 13.03 -6.80
CA ASP A 647 3.04 12.71 -5.55
C ASP A 647 4.57 12.75 -5.74
N ARG A 648 5.26 13.49 -4.86
CA ARG A 648 6.72 13.59 -4.88
C ARG A 648 7.34 12.50 -4.01
N LEU A 649 7.84 11.46 -4.66
CA LEU A 649 8.38 10.28 -3.97
C LEU A 649 9.82 10.47 -3.50
N ASP A 650 10.61 11.26 -4.22
CA ASP A 650 12.00 11.49 -3.88
C ASP A 650 12.19 12.88 -3.29
N LEU A 651 13.13 12.98 -2.34
CA LEU A 651 13.42 14.23 -1.66
C LEU A 651 13.87 15.30 -2.65
N GLN A 652 14.65 14.92 -3.67
CA GLN A 652 15.15 15.84 -4.68
C GLN A 652 14.02 16.58 -5.38
N ASP A 653 12.90 15.90 -5.64
CA ASP A 653 11.72 16.51 -6.25
C ASP A 653 11.07 17.55 -5.33
N CYS A 654 11.29 17.48 -4.02
CA CYS A 654 10.73 18.42 -3.05
C CYS A 654 11.58 19.70 -2.86
N LEU A 655 12.84 19.69 -3.28
CA LEU A 655 13.78 20.78 -3.01
C LEU A 655 13.62 21.96 -3.97
N GLU A 656 14.08 23.13 -3.54
CA GLU A 656 14.22 24.29 -4.43
C GLU A 656 15.39 24.16 -5.40
N HIS A 657 15.34 24.93 -6.48
CA HIS A 657 16.40 24.98 -7.49
C HIS A 657 17.76 25.35 -6.86
N GLY A 658 18.82 24.68 -7.32
CA GLY A 658 20.18 24.88 -6.81
C GLY A 658 20.49 24.14 -5.51
N ARG A 659 19.58 23.31 -5.00
CA ARG A 659 19.75 22.47 -3.82
C ARG A 659 19.72 20.99 -4.21
N THR A 660 20.60 20.20 -3.58
CA THR A 660 20.73 18.77 -3.88
C THR A 660 20.46 17.91 -2.66
N ALA A 661 19.65 16.86 -2.84
CA ALA A 661 19.30 15.92 -1.78
C ALA A 661 20.46 14.96 -1.52
N LYS A 662 20.76 14.73 -0.24
CA LYS A 662 21.74 13.68 0.17
C LYS A 662 21.12 12.29 0.28
N PHE A 663 19.81 12.25 0.45
CA PHE A 663 19.05 11.03 0.70
C PHE A 663 17.81 11.05 -0.19
N ASP A 664 17.42 9.90 -0.71
CA ASP A 664 16.20 9.79 -1.53
C ASP A 664 14.95 10.01 -0.68
N LYS A 665 14.95 9.52 0.56
CA LYS A 665 13.85 9.70 1.51
C LYS A 665 14.36 10.14 2.88
N LEU A 666 13.58 11.00 3.51
CA LEU A 666 13.84 11.48 4.87
C LEU A 666 13.35 10.47 5.91
N ARG A 667 14.06 10.36 7.03
CA ARG A 667 13.49 9.76 8.24
C ARG A 667 12.37 10.63 8.81
N THR A 668 11.58 10.05 9.70
CA THR A 668 10.41 10.72 10.30
C THR A 668 10.79 12.04 10.95
N ILE A 669 10.35 13.13 10.34
CA ILE A 669 10.47 14.47 10.92
C ILE A 669 9.40 14.63 12.00
N THR A 670 9.81 15.15 13.15
CA THR A 670 8.99 15.38 14.34
C THR A 670 8.98 16.85 14.71
N THR A 671 8.36 17.19 15.85
CA THR A 671 8.41 18.54 16.43
C THR A 671 9.79 18.99 16.89
N ARG A 672 10.75 18.06 17.07
CA ARG A 672 12.11 18.39 17.51
C ARG A 672 12.98 18.74 16.32
N SER A 673 13.67 19.88 16.35
CA SER A 673 14.58 20.31 15.26
C SER A 673 15.68 19.30 14.93
N ASN A 674 16.16 18.55 15.92
CA ASN A 674 17.14 17.49 15.70
C ASN A 674 16.62 16.34 14.83
N SER A 675 15.31 16.14 14.72
CA SER A 675 14.75 15.08 13.85
C SER A 675 14.91 15.33 12.35
N ILE A 676 15.31 16.55 11.96
CA ILE A 676 15.69 16.87 10.57
C ILE A 676 17.03 16.22 10.22
N LYS A 677 17.92 16.07 11.20
CA LYS A 677 19.24 15.45 11.01
C LYS A 677 19.07 13.95 10.74
N GLN A 678 19.83 13.46 9.77
CA GLN A 678 19.73 12.10 9.24
C GLN A 678 20.97 11.27 9.61
N GLY A 679 20.81 9.95 9.63
CA GLY A 679 21.91 9.02 9.90
C GLY A 679 22.35 8.95 11.37
N LYS A 680 23.44 8.22 11.63
CA LYS A 680 24.07 8.14 12.96
C LYS A 680 24.90 9.38 13.24
N ASP A 681 25.55 9.89 12.20
CA ASP A 681 26.46 11.03 12.23
C ASP A 681 25.73 12.39 12.15
N GLN A 682 24.39 12.39 12.19
CA GLN A 682 23.55 13.58 12.33
C GLN A 682 23.73 14.62 11.21
N HIS A 683 23.89 14.16 9.96
CA HIS A 683 24.02 15.01 8.77
C HIS A 683 22.73 15.75 8.44
N PHE A 684 22.83 16.97 7.90
CA PHE A 684 21.65 17.60 7.32
C PHE A 684 21.32 16.99 5.94
N PRO A 685 20.02 16.92 5.58
CA PRO A 685 19.58 16.16 4.41
C PRO A 685 19.85 16.82 3.06
N VAL A 686 20.27 18.08 3.03
CA VAL A 686 20.41 18.88 1.80
C VAL A 686 21.82 19.45 1.69
N TYR A 687 22.32 19.57 0.47
CA TYR A 687 23.46 20.40 0.11
C TYR A 687 22.99 21.65 -0.64
N MET A 688 23.56 22.80 -0.29
CA MET A 688 23.46 24.04 -1.04
C MET A 688 24.85 24.63 -1.16
N ASN A 689 25.33 24.88 -2.39
CA ASN A 689 26.68 25.40 -2.65
C ASN A 689 27.79 24.60 -1.94
N ASN A 690 27.71 23.26 -2.01
CA ASN A 690 28.63 22.31 -1.35
C ASN A 690 28.68 22.40 0.19
N LYS A 691 27.71 23.06 0.83
CA LYS A 691 27.57 23.11 2.30
C LYS A 691 26.30 22.37 2.73
N GLU A 692 26.35 21.71 3.88
CA GLU A 692 25.16 21.09 4.46
C GLU A 692 24.14 22.16 4.85
N ASP A 693 22.88 21.94 4.51
CA ASP A 693 21.78 22.83 4.89
C ASP A 693 20.55 22.02 5.33
N ILE A 694 19.70 22.65 6.14
CA ILE A 694 18.43 22.08 6.59
C ILE A 694 17.36 22.20 5.50
N LEU A 695 16.25 21.49 5.68
CA LEU A 695 15.05 21.72 4.86
C LEU A 695 14.41 23.06 5.18
N TRP A 696 13.99 23.76 4.14
CA TRP A 696 13.14 24.93 4.26
C TRP A 696 11.69 24.51 4.56
N CYS A 697 10.91 25.41 5.18
CA CYS A 697 9.52 25.09 5.53
C CYS A 697 8.68 24.75 4.29
N THR A 698 8.93 25.40 3.15
CA THR A 698 8.26 25.11 1.87
C THR A 698 8.63 23.74 1.30
N GLU A 699 9.88 23.31 1.45
CA GLU A 699 10.32 21.96 1.09
C GLU A 699 9.69 20.91 2.02
N MET A 700 9.60 21.21 3.33
CA MET A 700 8.89 20.35 4.28
C MET A 700 7.39 20.23 3.96
N GLU A 701 6.73 21.33 3.57
CA GLU A 701 5.33 21.30 3.12
C GLU A 701 5.15 20.32 1.97
N ARG A 702 6.01 20.37 0.94
CA ARG A 702 5.99 19.43 -0.18
C ARG A 702 6.23 17.99 0.25
N VAL A 703 7.18 17.75 1.15
CA VAL A 703 7.45 16.40 1.70
C VAL A 703 6.21 15.82 2.39
N PHE A 704 5.42 16.65 3.08
CA PHE A 704 4.18 16.22 3.73
C PHE A 704 2.95 16.23 2.80
N GLY A 705 3.12 16.65 1.54
CA GLY A 705 2.08 16.75 0.53
C GLY A 705 1.17 17.97 0.67
N PHE A 706 1.55 18.97 1.46
CA PHE A 706 0.82 20.24 1.50
C PHE A 706 1.09 21.09 0.26
N PRO A 707 0.13 21.95 -0.12
CA PRO A 707 0.40 23.06 -1.01
C PRO A 707 1.55 23.92 -0.49
N VAL A 708 2.37 24.42 -1.40
CA VAL A 708 3.49 25.31 -1.03
C VAL A 708 2.94 26.58 -0.37
N HIS A 709 3.59 27.04 0.69
CA HIS A 709 3.20 28.14 1.55
C HIS A 709 1.97 27.87 2.42
N TYR A 710 1.45 26.65 2.52
CA TYR A 710 0.24 26.38 3.31
C TYR A 710 0.35 26.82 4.79
N THR A 711 1.51 26.63 5.43
CA THR A 711 1.73 27.05 6.83
C THR A 711 2.34 28.45 6.95
N ASP A 712 2.49 29.17 5.84
CA ASP A 712 3.01 30.52 5.79
C ASP A 712 1.91 31.52 6.12
N VAL A 713 1.64 31.68 7.42
CA VAL A 713 0.59 32.56 7.95
C VAL A 713 1.11 33.32 9.18
N SER A 714 0.53 34.49 9.42
CA SER A 714 0.66 35.27 10.67
C SER A 714 2.10 35.48 11.20
N ASN A 715 3.09 35.61 10.32
CA ASN A 715 4.51 35.76 10.68
C ASN A 715 5.02 34.71 11.68
N MET A 716 4.51 33.48 11.61
CA MET A 716 4.95 32.39 12.46
C MET A 716 6.45 32.12 12.30
N SER A 717 7.14 31.92 13.42
CA SER A 717 8.55 31.54 13.39
C SER A 717 8.76 30.21 12.64
N ARG A 718 9.94 30.05 12.03
CA ARG A 718 10.34 28.80 11.36
C ARG A 718 10.14 27.58 12.26
N LEU A 719 10.47 27.71 13.56
CA LEU A 719 10.34 26.62 14.52
C LEU A 719 8.88 26.26 14.80
N ALA A 720 7.99 27.24 14.87
CA ALA A 720 6.55 27.02 15.04
C ALA A 720 5.97 26.27 13.83
N ARG A 721 6.29 26.72 12.60
CA ARG A 721 5.90 26.03 11.35
C ARG A 721 6.44 24.60 11.29
N GLN A 722 7.70 24.38 11.68
CA GLN A 722 8.29 23.05 11.75
C GLN A 722 7.55 22.14 12.73
N ARG A 723 7.18 22.65 13.91
CA ARG A 723 6.42 21.89 14.92
C ARG A 723 5.04 21.53 14.39
N LEU A 724 4.37 22.44 13.70
CA LEU A 724 3.04 22.22 13.12
C LEU A 724 3.07 21.10 12.07
N LEU A 725 4.00 21.18 11.10
CA LEU A 725 4.21 20.13 10.08
C LEU A 725 4.67 18.79 10.69
N GLY A 726 5.51 18.83 11.72
CA GLY A 726 5.97 17.63 12.42
C GLY A 726 4.82 16.86 13.07
N ARG A 727 3.76 17.53 13.50
CA ARG A 727 2.59 16.90 14.11
C ARG A 727 1.51 16.50 13.10
N SER A 728 1.38 17.22 11.99
CA SER A 728 0.30 17.02 11.01
C SER A 728 0.28 15.61 10.38
N TRP A 729 -0.82 15.23 9.76
CA TRP A 729 -0.85 14.01 8.94
C TRP A 729 -0.17 14.21 7.59
N SER A 730 0.15 13.11 6.91
CA SER A 730 0.60 13.14 5.52
C SER A 730 -0.62 13.31 4.62
N VAL A 731 -0.68 14.40 3.85
CA VAL A 731 -1.80 14.74 2.96
C VAL A 731 -2.15 13.57 2.01
N PRO A 732 -1.21 12.97 1.25
CA PRO A 732 -1.55 11.89 0.33
C PRO A 732 -2.05 10.62 1.02
N VAL A 733 -1.60 10.33 2.25
CA VAL A 733 -2.13 9.20 3.03
C VAL A 733 -3.59 9.44 3.42
N ILE A 734 -3.93 10.65 3.89
CA ILE A 734 -5.31 10.98 4.23
C ILE A 734 -6.20 11.04 2.99
N ARG A 735 -5.68 11.54 1.85
CA ARG A 735 -6.36 11.49 0.56
C ARG A 735 -6.69 10.06 0.16
N HIS A 736 -5.74 9.14 0.30
CA HIS A 736 -5.99 7.72 0.05
C HIS A 736 -7.10 7.14 0.93
N LEU A 737 -7.10 7.47 2.23
CA LEU A 737 -8.09 6.99 3.20
C LEU A 737 -9.49 7.57 2.94
N PHE A 738 -9.59 8.85 2.57
CA PHE A 738 -10.87 9.54 2.37
C PHE A 738 -11.44 9.38 0.96
N ALA A 739 -10.65 8.99 -0.04
CA ALA A 739 -11.11 8.84 -1.42
C ALA A 739 -12.42 8.02 -1.58
N PRO A 740 -12.62 6.87 -0.88
CA PRO A 740 -13.86 6.11 -0.98
C PRO A 740 -15.10 6.85 -0.47
N LEU A 741 -14.95 7.92 0.31
CA LEU A 741 -16.07 8.72 0.83
C LEU A 741 -16.81 9.48 -0.27
N LYS A 742 -16.18 9.72 -1.44
CA LYS A 742 -16.85 10.31 -2.62
C LYS A 742 -18.06 9.51 -3.10
N GLU A 743 -18.08 8.23 -2.77
CA GLU A 743 -19.12 7.30 -3.14
C GLU A 743 -20.35 7.37 -2.19
N TYR A 744 -20.23 8.06 -1.05
CA TYR A 744 -21.25 8.16 0.00
C TYR A 744 -21.78 9.59 0.21
N PHE A 745 -21.05 10.61 -0.23
CA PHE A 745 -21.36 12.03 -0.01
C PHE A 745 -21.39 12.82 -1.31
N ALA A 746 -22.05 13.98 -1.27
CA ALA A 746 -22.14 14.88 -2.41
C ALA A 746 -20.75 15.38 -2.85
N CYS A 747 -20.57 15.50 -4.16
CA CYS A 747 -19.35 16.04 -4.78
C CYS A 747 -19.65 17.41 -5.41
N LEU A 748 -18.64 18.29 -5.46
CA LEU A 748 -18.70 19.63 -6.06
C LEU A 748 -18.66 19.58 -7.59
#